data_AF-A0A3S1E6Y3-F1
#
_entry.id   AF-A0A3S1E6Y3-F1
#
_cell.length_a   1.000
_cell.length_b   1.000
_cell.length_c   1.000
_cell.angle_alpha   90.00
_cell.angle_beta   90.00
_cell.angle_gamma   90.00
#
_symmetry.space_group_name_H-M   'P 1'
#
loop_
_entity.id
_entity.type
_entity.pdbx_description
1 polymer ?
#
loop_
_entity_poly.entity_id
_entity_poly.type
_entity_poly.pdbx_seq_one_letter_code
_entity_poly.pdbx_strand_id
1 'polypeptide(L)'
;MSQRIVSFVMSGGVGSRLWPLSREDNPKQFHDFSGDGSMLAKTLRRLAARPQGETPIFLIAAERHAERVHADLAGLDLAGGGPLFEPTGRNTAAAVALASLRTLSEYGDELVLVVPSDHEISTPGQFWQSVEAGAAAANAGRLVVFGLKPTQPETGYGYIEVGTDKGGVFDVSRFVEKPDLATAQAYLDAGSFYWNTGIFLFRAGAMRDAFAAHEPKIWQATETAYKAATSDLSGLYMPLELYSAIPSTSIDYAIMERAKDIAMVPAGFRWNDLGSWQSLLDVGPSDEQGNVIIGDVVAIDCENSYIRGDGRLLSAIGMKDVAIVSTADATFVAPVSHSQHVKKIVEQLEKSGRLETRFTPAHDRVIESGAWRRRVRHWLFEETLPLWSTVGVDERHGGFHEALGFDASPLMKLKRMRTQARQVYAFAVAKERGWDGPADRLITHGIDFMAGQGRTKRGGWVRTLNIDGSVADPVEDAYDHSCVLLALAHAHMSGHPDALRLGEETFAFLDAHLEDARMTGFLETSDGAEERRSNPHMHLLEAFLAWHKATGERAYLRRAARIIDLFRSHFFDAESWTLGEYFDDGWKPVAGEKGAWTEPGHHFEWASLLVDFAARSGQGELTAFARKLYASAVANGLNRATGLAYGAVSRQGLPLDTVSRSWPQAEAIKAAIALEGSGGPDLKPEIEARVGRLFRWHIDPAPLGLWIDRIDERGRSLATEVPASIFYHLVCALTQYLDGTAGESQ
;
A
#
# COMPACT_ATOMS: atom_id res chain seq x y z
N MET A 1 14.49 -35.29 -29.99
CA MET A 1 13.75 -34.08 -29.57
C MET A 1 14.78 -33.14 -28.96
N SER A 2 14.72 -31.85 -29.26
CA SER A 2 15.58 -30.87 -28.61
C SER A 2 15.29 -30.86 -27.11
N GLN A 3 16.32 -30.78 -26.27
CA GLN A 3 16.16 -30.82 -24.82
C GLN A 3 15.40 -29.59 -24.31
N ARG A 4 14.37 -29.80 -23.49
CA ARG A 4 13.62 -28.73 -22.81
C ARG A 4 14.42 -28.21 -21.61
N ILE A 5 14.40 -26.89 -21.41
CA ILE A 5 14.97 -26.24 -20.21
C ILE A 5 13.90 -25.28 -19.68
N VAL A 6 13.30 -25.61 -18.52
CA VAL A 6 12.31 -24.74 -17.88
C VAL A 6 13.05 -23.65 -17.12
N SER A 7 12.84 -22.39 -17.50
CA SER A 7 13.59 -21.26 -16.95
C SER A 7 12.77 -20.50 -15.92
N PHE A 8 13.39 -20.13 -14.80
CA PHE A 8 12.80 -19.37 -13.72
C PHE A 8 13.63 -18.12 -13.44
N VAL A 9 12.99 -16.97 -13.49
CA VAL A 9 13.57 -15.68 -13.13
C VAL A 9 13.17 -15.34 -11.69
N MET A 10 14.14 -15.11 -10.81
CA MET A 10 13.89 -14.69 -9.43
C MET A 10 13.89 -13.16 -9.32
N SER A 11 12.77 -12.59 -8.86
CA SER A 11 12.52 -11.14 -8.77
C SER A 11 12.07 -10.72 -7.36
N GLY A 12 12.99 -10.80 -6.39
CA GLY A 12 12.68 -10.54 -4.98
C GLY A 12 13.53 -9.48 -4.27
N GLY A 13 14.68 -9.09 -4.82
CA GLY A 13 15.60 -8.15 -4.15
C GLY A 13 15.20 -6.69 -4.32
N VAL A 14 15.15 -5.91 -3.23
CA VAL A 14 14.87 -4.46 -3.30
C VAL A 14 15.98 -3.70 -4.03
N GLY A 15 17.24 -4.11 -3.87
CA GLY A 15 18.39 -3.39 -4.42
C GLY A 15 18.73 -2.09 -3.69
N SER A 16 18.59 -2.09 -2.35
CA SER A 16 18.76 -0.91 -1.48
C SER A 16 20.08 -0.13 -1.64
N ARG A 17 21.12 -0.73 -2.23
CA ARG A 17 22.39 -0.07 -2.54
C ARG A 17 22.27 1.05 -3.58
N LEU A 18 21.17 1.10 -4.33
CA LEU A 18 20.86 2.14 -5.31
C LEU A 18 19.76 3.11 -4.83
N TRP A 19 19.52 3.20 -3.52
CA TRP A 19 18.70 4.28 -2.97
C TRP A 19 19.34 5.64 -3.33
N PRO A 20 18.58 6.63 -3.85
CA PRO A 20 17.14 6.83 -3.69
C PRO A 20 16.27 6.33 -4.86
N LEU A 21 16.86 5.71 -5.89
CA LEU A 21 16.12 5.15 -7.03
C LEU A 21 15.39 3.86 -6.64
N SER A 22 16.14 2.90 -6.09
CA SER A 22 15.57 1.61 -5.69
C SER A 22 14.92 1.70 -4.32
N ARG A 23 13.65 1.28 -4.25
CA ARG A 23 12.78 1.28 -3.05
C ARG A 23 12.00 -0.02 -2.97
N GLU A 24 11.37 -0.31 -1.84
CA GLU A 24 10.62 -1.57 -1.66
C GLU A 24 9.49 -1.75 -2.70
N ASP A 25 8.85 -0.66 -3.14
CA ASP A 25 7.75 -0.67 -4.12
C ASP A 25 8.21 -0.59 -5.59
N ASN A 26 9.40 -0.05 -5.84
CA ASN A 26 10.07 -0.05 -7.14
C ASN A 26 11.52 -0.55 -7.03
N PRO A 27 11.69 -1.87 -6.80
CA PRO A 27 13.00 -2.51 -6.73
C PRO A 27 13.89 -2.32 -7.95
N LYS A 28 15.20 -2.52 -7.75
CA LYS A 28 16.27 -2.39 -8.75
C LYS A 28 15.93 -3.00 -10.12
N GLN A 29 15.39 -4.22 -10.16
CA GLN A 29 15.11 -4.93 -11.41
C GLN A 29 14.11 -4.24 -12.33
N PHE A 30 13.29 -3.34 -11.79
CA PHE A 30 12.29 -2.57 -12.55
C PHE A 30 12.86 -1.27 -13.13
N HIS A 31 14.10 -0.90 -12.82
CA HIS A 31 14.71 0.30 -13.38
C HIS A 31 15.38 0.00 -14.72
N ASP A 32 15.30 0.97 -15.63
CA ASP A 32 16.11 0.97 -16.84
C ASP A 32 17.37 1.80 -16.60
N PHE A 33 18.50 1.11 -16.49
CA PHE A 33 19.81 1.72 -16.31
C PHE A 33 20.64 1.82 -17.59
N SER A 34 20.23 1.14 -18.68
CA SER A 34 21.01 1.10 -19.92
C SER A 34 20.27 1.64 -21.15
N GLY A 35 19.03 2.13 -20.99
CA GLY A 35 18.22 2.72 -22.05
C GLY A 35 17.51 1.72 -22.97
N ASP A 36 17.39 0.45 -22.56
CA ASP A 36 16.76 -0.62 -23.36
C ASP A 36 15.75 -1.46 -22.52
N GLY A 37 15.04 -0.79 -21.62
CA GLY A 37 14.01 -1.38 -20.75
C GLY A 37 14.54 -1.88 -19.40
N SER A 38 13.63 -2.37 -18.56
CA SER A 38 13.96 -2.85 -17.22
C SER A 38 14.92 -4.04 -17.25
N MET A 39 15.70 -4.21 -16.17
CA MET A 39 16.61 -5.37 -16.04
C MET A 39 15.86 -6.69 -16.11
N LEU A 40 14.64 -6.72 -15.54
CA LEU A 40 13.73 -7.86 -15.64
C LEU A 40 13.37 -8.16 -17.09
N ALA A 41 12.89 -7.16 -17.85
CA ALA A 41 12.52 -7.34 -19.26
C ALA A 41 13.71 -7.82 -20.10
N LYS A 42 14.92 -7.30 -19.87
CA LYS A 42 16.15 -7.76 -20.54
C LYS A 42 16.47 -9.21 -20.23
N THR A 43 16.32 -9.62 -18.97
CA THR A 43 16.53 -11.02 -18.56
C THR A 43 15.53 -11.96 -19.26
N LEU A 44 14.27 -11.56 -19.36
CA LEU A 44 13.25 -12.34 -20.07
C LEU A 44 13.53 -12.46 -21.57
N ARG A 45 13.89 -11.35 -22.24
CA ARG A 45 14.31 -11.38 -23.66
C ARG A 45 15.54 -12.27 -23.88
N ARG A 46 16.51 -12.22 -22.96
CA ARG A 46 17.71 -13.08 -23.01
C ARG A 46 17.34 -14.56 -22.93
N LEU A 47 16.39 -14.93 -22.07
CA LEU A 47 15.89 -16.30 -21.98
C LEU A 47 15.10 -16.71 -23.23
N ALA A 48 14.25 -15.82 -23.77
CA ALA A 48 13.48 -16.09 -24.98
C ALA A 48 14.36 -16.27 -26.23
N ALA A 49 15.58 -15.72 -26.22
CA ALA A 49 16.54 -15.80 -27.33
C ALA A 49 17.29 -17.13 -27.46
N ARG A 50 16.84 -18.22 -26.79
CA ARG A 50 17.49 -19.53 -26.92
C ARG A 50 17.42 -20.01 -28.39
N PRO A 51 18.55 -20.35 -29.03
CA PRO A 51 18.55 -20.68 -30.46
C PRO A 51 17.74 -21.93 -30.83
N GLN A 52 17.69 -22.94 -29.96
CA GLN A 52 17.04 -24.23 -30.20
C GLN A 52 16.49 -24.81 -28.89
N GLY A 53 15.35 -25.51 -28.98
CA GLY A 53 14.72 -26.19 -27.84
C GLY A 53 13.63 -25.37 -27.15
N GLU A 54 12.73 -26.07 -26.48
CA GLU A 54 11.64 -25.45 -25.72
C GLU A 54 12.17 -24.83 -24.42
N THR A 55 11.75 -23.60 -24.15
CA THR A 55 12.17 -22.84 -22.97
C THR A 55 10.97 -22.12 -22.34
N PRO A 56 10.07 -22.81 -21.62
CA PRO A 56 9.04 -22.14 -20.85
C PRO A 56 9.69 -21.21 -19.80
N ILE A 57 9.24 -19.96 -19.72
CA ILE A 57 9.84 -18.94 -18.85
C ILE A 57 8.85 -18.54 -17.77
N PHE A 58 9.19 -18.84 -16.51
CA PHE A 58 8.44 -18.44 -15.34
C PHE A 58 9.13 -17.32 -14.58
N LEU A 59 8.35 -16.46 -13.95
CA LEU A 59 8.85 -15.35 -13.14
C LEU A 59 8.34 -15.49 -11.70
N ILE A 60 9.25 -15.68 -10.75
CA ILE A 60 8.92 -15.72 -9.32
C ILE A 60 9.10 -14.30 -8.77
N ALA A 61 8.01 -13.67 -8.34
CA ALA A 61 8.01 -12.27 -7.91
C ALA A 61 7.09 -12.05 -6.71
N ALA A 62 7.33 -10.98 -5.94
CA ALA A 62 6.42 -10.64 -4.84
C ALA A 62 5.03 -10.18 -5.38
N GLU A 63 3.96 -10.64 -4.74
CA GLU A 63 2.57 -10.35 -5.13
C GLU A 63 2.29 -8.85 -5.23
N ARG A 64 2.84 -8.03 -4.32
CA ARG A 64 2.71 -6.56 -4.34
C ARG A 64 3.22 -5.89 -5.62
N HIS A 65 3.99 -6.61 -6.45
CA HIS A 65 4.51 -6.11 -7.72
C HIS A 65 3.76 -6.66 -8.93
N ALA A 66 2.62 -7.34 -8.75
CA ALA A 66 1.89 -8.01 -9.83
C ALA A 66 1.63 -7.10 -11.03
N GLU A 67 1.06 -5.92 -10.82
CA GLU A 67 0.78 -4.96 -11.90
C GLU A 67 2.06 -4.56 -12.67
N ARG A 68 3.14 -4.28 -11.95
CA ARG A 68 4.41 -3.89 -12.58
C ARG A 68 4.99 -5.05 -13.37
N VAL A 69 4.90 -6.26 -12.83
CA VAL A 69 5.31 -7.48 -13.52
C VAL A 69 4.51 -7.64 -14.81
N HIS A 70 3.18 -7.51 -14.78
CA HIS A 70 2.35 -7.62 -15.99
C HIS A 70 2.73 -6.59 -17.05
N ALA A 71 3.00 -5.35 -16.65
CA ALA A 71 3.48 -4.32 -17.57
C ALA A 71 4.84 -4.70 -18.21
N ASP A 72 5.80 -5.19 -17.42
CA ASP A 72 7.11 -5.62 -17.92
C ASP A 72 7.04 -6.91 -18.79
N LEU A 73 6.01 -7.75 -18.60
CA LEU A 73 5.76 -8.95 -19.39
C LEU A 73 5.02 -8.66 -20.71
N ALA A 74 4.38 -7.49 -20.83
CA ALA A 74 3.55 -7.16 -22.00
C ALA A 74 4.35 -7.25 -23.31
N GLY A 75 3.86 -8.05 -24.25
CA GLY A 75 4.48 -8.24 -25.56
C GLY A 75 5.64 -9.24 -25.60
N LEU A 76 5.94 -9.95 -24.51
CA LEU A 76 6.92 -11.03 -24.48
C LEU A 76 6.25 -12.40 -24.62
N ASP A 77 6.81 -13.26 -25.47
CA ASP A 77 6.43 -14.67 -25.53
C ASP A 77 7.23 -15.46 -24.48
N LEU A 78 6.52 -16.04 -23.51
CA LEU A 78 7.09 -16.83 -22.42
C LEU A 78 7.03 -18.34 -22.68
N ALA A 79 6.68 -18.77 -23.90
CA ALA A 79 6.62 -20.16 -24.34
C ALA A 79 5.81 -21.07 -23.38
N GLY A 80 4.65 -20.58 -22.94
CA GLY A 80 3.75 -21.27 -22.02
C GLY A 80 4.07 -21.12 -20.53
N GLY A 81 5.07 -20.31 -20.19
CA GLY A 81 5.33 -19.89 -18.81
C GLY A 81 4.49 -18.68 -18.37
N GLY A 82 4.76 -18.18 -17.16
CA GLY A 82 4.03 -17.05 -16.57
C GLY A 82 4.52 -16.67 -15.17
N PRO A 83 3.89 -15.67 -14.53
CA PRO A 83 4.29 -15.23 -13.20
C PRO A 83 3.77 -16.16 -12.09
N LEU A 84 4.61 -16.35 -11.08
CA LEU A 84 4.36 -17.07 -9.83
C LEU A 84 4.58 -16.07 -8.68
N PHE A 85 3.52 -15.76 -7.94
CA PHE A 85 3.52 -14.69 -6.95
C PHE A 85 3.74 -15.21 -5.53
N GLU A 86 4.79 -14.70 -4.89
CA GLU A 86 5.10 -14.88 -3.48
C GLU A 86 4.40 -13.81 -2.64
N PRO A 87 3.55 -14.17 -1.66
CA PRO A 87 2.84 -13.20 -0.83
C PRO A 87 3.79 -12.53 0.18
N THR A 88 4.92 -13.16 0.48
CA THR A 88 5.98 -12.62 1.35
C THR A 88 7.33 -13.20 0.96
N GLY A 89 8.42 -12.44 1.16
CA GLY A 89 9.76 -12.85 0.77
C GLY A 89 10.34 -13.95 1.68
N ARG A 90 10.78 -15.06 1.09
CA ARG A 90 11.43 -16.19 1.81
C ARG A 90 12.84 -16.53 1.32
N ASN A 91 13.49 -15.57 0.66
CA ASN A 91 14.83 -15.70 0.10
C ASN A 91 14.90 -16.81 -0.99
N THR A 92 16.07 -17.07 -1.56
CA THR A 92 16.18 -17.83 -2.83
C THR A 92 15.90 -19.33 -2.70
N ALA A 93 16.05 -19.94 -1.52
CA ALA A 93 15.81 -21.38 -1.37
C ALA A 93 14.32 -21.75 -1.62
N ALA A 94 13.38 -20.94 -1.12
CA ALA A 94 11.95 -21.16 -1.31
C ALA A 94 11.55 -21.03 -2.80
N ALA A 95 12.10 -20.03 -3.50
CA ALA A 95 11.89 -19.83 -4.93
C ALA A 95 12.43 -21.00 -5.76
N VAL A 96 13.63 -21.50 -5.45
CA VAL A 96 14.22 -22.66 -6.15
C VAL A 96 13.45 -23.96 -5.88
N ALA A 97 12.93 -24.15 -4.66
CA ALA A 97 12.04 -25.26 -4.34
C ALA A 97 10.73 -25.17 -5.14
N LEU A 98 10.13 -23.97 -5.23
CA LEU A 98 8.91 -23.72 -6.01
C LEU A 98 9.14 -23.98 -7.51
N ALA A 99 10.27 -23.52 -8.06
CA ALA A 99 10.67 -23.80 -9.44
C ALA A 99 10.77 -25.30 -9.71
N SER A 100 11.44 -26.03 -8.82
CA SER A 100 11.61 -27.48 -8.94
C SER A 100 10.28 -28.23 -8.88
N LEU A 101 9.38 -27.84 -7.95
CA LEU A 101 8.05 -28.41 -7.82
C LEU A 101 7.17 -28.15 -9.05
N ARG A 102 7.18 -26.93 -9.56
CA ARG A 102 6.46 -26.56 -10.79
C ARG A 102 6.93 -27.40 -11.97
N THR A 103 8.24 -27.53 -12.14
CA THR A 103 8.82 -28.37 -13.20
C THR A 103 8.41 -29.83 -13.06
N LEU A 104 8.56 -30.43 -11.87
CA LEU A 104 8.16 -31.82 -11.62
C LEU A 104 6.68 -32.06 -11.89
N SER A 105 5.82 -31.11 -11.52
CA SER A 105 4.37 -31.22 -11.65
C SER A 105 3.88 -31.12 -13.10
N GLU A 106 4.49 -30.27 -13.92
CA GLU A 106 3.95 -29.94 -15.25
C GLU A 106 4.80 -30.41 -16.43
N TYR A 107 6.10 -30.56 -16.20
CA TYR A 107 7.06 -30.90 -17.25
C TYR A 107 7.81 -32.20 -16.96
N GLY A 108 7.62 -32.81 -15.78
CA GLY A 108 8.36 -33.98 -15.34
C GLY A 108 9.75 -33.61 -14.82
N ASP A 109 10.68 -34.56 -14.82
CA ASP A 109 12.05 -34.35 -14.31
C ASP A 109 12.95 -33.66 -15.36
N GLU A 110 12.57 -32.49 -15.82
CA GLU A 110 13.33 -31.74 -16.83
C GLU A 110 14.44 -30.87 -16.23
N LEU A 111 15.29 -30.32 -17.09
CA LEU A 111 16.27 -29.31 -16.67
C LEU A 111 15.56 -28.02 -16.25
N VAL A 112 16.04 -27.46 -15.14
CA VAL A 112 15.60 -26.20 -14.55
C VAL A 112 16.78 -25.23 -14.60
N LEU A 113 16.57 -24.08 -15.23
CA LEU A 113 17.51 -22.97 -15.23
C LEU A 113 16.96 -21.87 -14.32
N VAL A 114 17.68 -21.52 -13.26
CA VAL A 114 17.30 -20.42 -12.36
C VAL A 114 18.24 -19.25 -12.58
N VAL A 115 17.68 -18.06 -12.83
CA VAL A 115 18.45 -16.82 -13.08
C VAL A 115 17.96 -15.66 -12.22
N PRO A 116 18.85 -14.75 -11.77
CA PRO A 116 18.47 -13.49 -11.14
C PRO A 116 17.86 -12.51 -12.17
N SER A 117 16.89 -11.69 -11.75
CA SER A 117 16.29 -10.65 -12.60
C SER A 117 17.12 -9.37 -12.71
N ASP A 118 18.09 -9.18 -11.83
CA ASP A 118 18.79 -7.92 -11.59
C ASP A 118 20.28 -7.96 -11.98
N HIS A 119 20.66 -8.86 -12.90
CA HIS A 119 22.00 -8.90 -13.50
C HIS A 119 21.99 -8.32 -14.92
N GLU A 120 23.03 -7.54 -15.24
CA GLU A 120 23.27 -7.06 -16.59
C GLU A 120 24.12 -8.08 -17.36
N ILE A 121 23.55 -8.65 -18.43
CA ILE A 121 24.24 -9.59 -19.32
C ILE A 121 23.91 -9.21 -20.76
N SER A 122 24.87 -8.60 -21.44
CA SER A 122 24.73 -7.99 -22.77
C SER A 122 25.06 -8.93 -23.94
N THR A 123 25.33 -10.22 -23.67
CA THR A 123 25.77 -11.20 -24.68
C THR A 123 24.91 -12.49 -24.67
N PRO A 124 23.63 -12.43 -25.15
CA PRO A 124 22.68 -13.55 -25.06
C PRO A 124 23.17 -14.86 -25.69
N GLY A 125 23.90 -14.77 -26.81
CA GLY A 125 24.46 -15.97 -27.47
C GLY A 125 25.50 -16.68 -26.61
N GLN A 126 26.41 -15.94 -25.97
CA GLN A 126 27.42 -16.50 -25.06
C GLN A 126 26.79 -17.03 -23.76
N PHE A 127 25.72 -16.38 -23.30
CA PHE A 127 24.91 -16.88 -22.19
C PHE A 127 24.37 -18.28 -22.48
N TRP A 128 23.67 -18.46 -23.60
CA TRP A 128 23.11 -19.77 -23.96
C TRP A 128 24.19 -20.81 -24.28
N GLN A 129 25.31 -20.44 -24.90
CA GLN A 129 26.46 -21.35 -25.08
C GLN A 129 26.98 -21.87 -23.74
N SER A 130 27.06 -21.01 -22.72
CA SER A 130 27.49 -21.41 -21.38
C SER A 130 26.47 -22.37 -20.75
N VAL A 131 25.17 -22.03 -20.79
CA VAL A 131 24.09 -22.89 -20.25
C VAL A 131 24.10 -24.28 -20.90
N GLU A 132 24.20 -24.34 -22.23
CA GLU A 132 24.20 -25.62 -22.98
C GLU A 132 25.45 -26.46 -22.69
N ALA A 133 26.60 -25.84 -22.44
CA ALA A 133 27.81 -26.56 -22.02
C ALA A 133 27.63 -27.28 -20.67
N GLY A 134 26.76 -26.77 -19.79
CA GLY A 134 26.40 -27.39 -18.51
C GLY A 134 25.34 -28.50 -18.61
N ALA A 135 24.59 -28.58 -19.71
CA ALA A 135 23.41 -29.44 -19.81
C ALA A 135 23.74 -30.93 -19.61
N ALA A 136 24.86 -31.41 -20.16
CA ALA A 136 25.29 -32.80 -20.00
C ALA A 136 25.58 -33.15 -18.52
N ALA A 137 26.24 -32.25 -17.78
CA ALA A 137 26.52 -32.45 -16.37
C ALA A 137 25.23 -32.43 -15.53
N ALA A 138 24.32 -31.49 -15.81
CA ALA A 138 23.03 -31.41 -15.14
C ALA A 138 22.18 -32.66 -15.39
N ASN A 139 22.16 -33.17 -16.62
CA ASN A 139 21.49 -34.43 -16.98
C ASN A 139 22.04 -35.64 -16.22
N ALA A 140 23.33 -35.63 -15.88
CA ALA A 140 23.96 -36.65 -15.05
C ALA A 140 23.62 -36.51 -13.54
N GLY A 141 22.71 -35.60 -13.17
CA GLY A 141 22.25 -35.39 -11.80
C GLY A 141 23.08 -34.37 -11.00
N ARG A 142 24.05 -33.69 -11.63
CA ARG A 142 24.89 -32.70 -10.96
C ARG A 142 24.18 -31.35 -10.86
N LEU A 143 24.49 -30.59 -9.81
CA LEU A 143 24.07 -29.19 -9.69
C LEU A 143 25.08 -28.31 -10.40
N VAL A 144 24.69 -27.63 -11.47
CA VAL A 144 25.60 -26.82 -12.28
C VAL A 144 25.50 -25.36 -11.87
N VAL A 145 26.66 -24.74 -11.63
CA VAL A 145 26.84 -23.30 -11.37
C VAL A 145 27.69 -22.68 -12.48
N PHE A 146 27.56 -21.37 -12.67
CA PHE A 146 28.32 -20.62 -13.68
C PHE A 146 29.26 -19.64 -13.00
N GLY A 147 30.55 -19.72 -13.32
CA GLY A 147 31.61 -18.98 -12.65
C GLY A 147 32.32 -17.98 -13.56
N LEU A 148 32.63 -16.78 -13.05
CA LEU A 148 33.48 -15.80 -13.73
C LEU A 148 34.85 -15.68 -13.08
N LYS A 149 35.89 -15.43 -13.87
CA LYS A 149 37.21 -15.18 -13.30
C LYS A 149 37.20 -13.86 -12.52
N PRO A 150 37.61 -13.86 -11.23
CA PRO A 150 37.71 -12.65 -10.45
C PRO A 150 38.73 -11.69 -11.05
N THR A 151 38.39 -10.42 -11.13
CA THR A 151 39.32 -9.34 -11.53
C THR A 151 39.75 -8.48 -10.36
N GLN A 152 39.09 -8.63 -9.20
CA GLN A 152 39.34 -7.89 -7.97
C GLN A 152 38.88 -8.71 -6.74
N PRO A 153 39.31 -8.37 -5.52
CA PRO A 153 38.89 -9.07 -4.30
C PRO A 153 37.50 -8.58 -3.82
N GLU A 154 36.44 -8.91 -4.56
CA GLU A 154 35.07 -8.52 -4.20
C GLU A 154 34.58 -9.31 -2.97
N THR A 155 33.99 -8.62 -1.99
CA THR A 155 33.49 -9.24 -0.73
C THR A 155 31.98 -9.47 -0.76
N GLY A 156 31.27 -8.84 -1.71
CA GLY A 156 29.84 -9.01 -1.91
C GLY A 156 29.42 -10.26 -2.69
N TYR A 157 30.37 -10.99 -3.29
CA TYR A 157 30.12 -12.16 -4.13
C TYR A 157 30.46 -13.48 -3.43
N GLY A 158 29.80 -14.55 -3.86
CA GLY A 158 30.25 -15.92 -3.58
C GLY A 158 31.43 -16.32 -4.46
N TYR A 159 32.28 -17.21 -3.96
CA TYR A 159 33.44 -17.77 -4.66
C TYR A 159 33.32 -19.29 -4.77
N ILE A 160 33.75 -19.81 -5.91
CA ILE A 160 33.72 -21.22 -6.29
C ILE A 160 35.15 -21.67 -6.54
N GLU A 161 35.68 -22.54 -5.69
CA GLU A 161 36.98 -23.18 -5.89
C GLU A 161 36.83 -24.37 -6.83
N VAL A 162 37.61 -24.37 -7.91
CA VAL A 162 37.58 -25.45 -8.90
C VAL A 162 38.58 -26.56 -8.58
N GLY A 163 38.20 -27.78 -8.93
CA GLY A 163 39.03 -28.96 -8.94
C GLY A 163 39.35 -29.40 -10.37
N THR A 164 39.13 -30.69 -10.65
CA THR A 164 39.48 -31.31 -11.94
C THR A 164 38.62 -30.78 -13.09
N ASP A 165 39.26 -30.43 -14.20
CA ASP A 165 38.62 -30.12 -15.48
C ASP A 165 38.17 -31.40 -16.19
N LYS A 166 36.88 -31.46 -16.58
CA LYS A 166 36.27 -32.53 -17.36
C LYS A 166 35.71 -31.98 -18.68
N GLY A 167 36.58 -31.44 -19.50
CA GLY A 167 36.24 -30.97 -20.86
C GLY A 167 35.54 -29.61 -20.87
N GLY A 168 36.01 -28.67 -20.05
CA GLY A 168 35.45 -27.33 -19.90
C GLY A 168 34.40 -27.22 -18.78
N VAL A 169 34.12 -28.32 -18.07
CA VAL A 169 33.26 -28.37 -16.88
C VAL A 169 34.11 -28.81 -15.70
N PHE A 170 34.21 -27.98 -14.68
CA PHE A 170 35.05 -28.24 -13.50
C PHE A 170 34.25 -28.92 -12.39
N ASP A 171 34.89 -29.81 -11.65
CA ASP A 171 34.38 -30.20 -10.34
C ASP A 171 34.53 -29.02 -9.36
N VAL A 172 33.58 -28.84 -8.45
CA VAL A 172 33.68 -27.81 -7.40
C VAL A 172 34.25 -28.43 -6.13
N SER A 173 35.42 -27.95 -5.71
CA SER A 173 36.08 -28.38 -4.48
C SER A 173 35.43 -27.72 -3.26
N ARG A 174 35.04 -26.46 -3.41
CA ARG A 174 34.51 -25.64 -2.32
C ARG A 174 33.64 -24.51 -2.86
N PHE A 175 32.55 -24.24 -2.15
CA PHE A 175 31.72 -23.06 -2.36
C PHE A 175 31.79 -22.19 -1.10
N VAL A 176 31.97 -20.88 -1.24
CA VAL A 176 32.11 -19.95 -0.12
C VAL A 176 31.35 -18.66 -0.41
N GLU A 177 30.40 -18.29 0.45
CA GLU A 177 29.63 -17.06 0.29
C GLU A 177 30.27 -15.87 1.04
N LYS A 178 30.49 -14.75 0.33
CA LYS A 178 30.85 -13.43 0.89
C LYS A 178 32.03 -13.43 1.88
N PRO A 179 33.25 -13.77 1.42
CA PRO A 179 34.45 -13.74 2.24
C PRO A 179 34.83 -12.32 2.69
N ASP A 180 35.64 -12.22 3.74
CA ASP A 180 36.30 -10.95 4.07
C ASP A 180 37.35 -10.55 3.01
N LEU A 181 37.77 -9.28 3.02
CA LEU A 181 38.66 -8.74 1.99
C LEU A 181 40.01 -9.49 1.89
N ALA A 182 40.57 -9.90 3.03
CA ALA A 182 41.85 -10.61 3.06
C ALA A 182 41.70 -12.00 2.41
N THR A 183 40.59 -12.68 2.68
CA THR A 183 40.25 -13.97 2.11
C THR A 183 39.93 -13.85 0.63
N ALA A 184 39.18 -12.83 0.21
CA ALA A 184 38.91 -12.54 -1.20
C ALA A 184 40.19 -12.27 -2.01
N GLN A 185 41.15 -11.55 -1.41
CA GLN A 185 42.47 -11.35 -2.02
C GLN A 185 43.23 -12.67 -2.17
N ALA A 186 43.22 -13.52 -1.15
CA ALA A 186 43.84 -14.84 -1.24
C ALA A 186 43.20 -15.72 -2.34
N TYR A 187 41.88 -15.61 -2.55
CA TYR A 187 41.18 -16.32 -3.63
C TYR A 187 41.58 -15.81 -5.01
N LEU A 188 41.71 -14.48 -5.17
CA LEU A 188 42.20 -13.87 -6.40
C LEU A 188 43.63 -14.32 -6.71
N ASP A 189 44.52 -14.29 -5.72
CA ASP A 189 45.93 -14.67 -5.86
C ASP A 189 46.10 -16.16 -6.18
N ALA A 190 45.23 -17.03 -5.64
CA ALA A 190 45.25 -18.46 -5.90
C ALA A 190 44.90 -18.81 -7.36
N GLY A 191 44.08 -17.99 -8.04
CA GLY A 191 43.68 -18.19 -9.44
C GLY A 191 42.79 -19.42 -9.70
N SER A 192 42.51 -20.23 -8.68
CA SER A 192 41.63 -21.40 -8.70
C SER A 192 40.18 -21.09 -8.31
N PHE A 193 39.86 -19.81 -8.08
CA PHE A 193 38.52 -19.39 -7.68
C PHE A 193 37.80 -18.62 -8.78
N TYR A 194 36.48 -18.76 -8.79
CA TYR A 194 35.56 -18.08 -9.69
C TYR A 194 34.46 -17.38 -8.89
N TRP A 195 34.02 -16.20 -9.31
CA TRP A 195 32.83 -15.58 -8.75
C TRP A 195 31.57 -16.36 -9.13
N ASN A 196 30.71 -16.61 -8.14
CA ASN A 196 29.37 -17.14 -8.35
C ASN A 196 28.48 -16.10 -9.03
N THR A 197 27.90 -16.46 -10.17
CA THR A 197 26.96 -15.59 -10.91
C THR A 197 25.51 -15.68 -10.43
N GLY A 198 25.22 -16.56 -9.46
CA GLY A 198 23.84 -16.78 -8.96
C GLY A 198 22.92 -17.47 -9.97
N ILE A 199 23.48 -18.02 -11.05
CA ILE A 199 22.77 -18.80 -12.06
C ILE A 199 22.99 -20.28 -11.79
N PHE A 200 21.91 -21.06 -11.83
CA PHE A 200 21.92 -22.49 -11.52
C PHE A 200 21.24 -23.28 -12.63
N LEU A 201 21.81 -24.44 -12.98
CA LEU A 201 21.20 -25.41 -13.90
C LEU A 201 21.23 -26.81 -13.27
N PHE A 202 20.08 -27.47 -13.19
CA PHE A 202 19.97 -28.78 -12.56
C PHE A 202 18.75 -29.55 -13.08
N ARG A 203 18.70 -30.87 -12.89
CA ARG A 203 17.42 -31.61 -13.02
C ARG A 203 16.55 -31.36 -11.80
N ALA A 204 15.25 -31.18 -12.01
CA ALA A 204 14.30 -30.89 -10.94
C ALA A 204 14.32 -31.96 -9.83
N GLY A 205 14.47 -33.24 -10.20
CA GLY A 205 14.62 -34.36 -9.27
C GLY A 205 15.92 -34.32 -8.47
N ALA A 206 17.05 -33.91 -9.09
CA ALA A 206 18.32 -33.77 -8.38
C ALA A 206 18.24 -32.67 -7.31
N MET A 207 17.58 -31.55 -7.61
CA MET A 207 17.36 -30.47 -6.63
C MET A 207 16.40 -30.89 -5.52
N ARG A 208 15.32 -31.61 -5.84
CA ARG A 208 14.45 -32.23 -4.82
C ARG A 208 15.27 -33.10 -3.86
N ASP A 209 16.12 -33.97 -4.40
CA ASP A 209 16.90 -34.90 -3.60
C ASP A 209 17.92 -34.16 -2.71
N ALA A 210 18.50 -33.06 -3.22
CA ALA A 210 19.35 -32.18 -2.44
C ALA A 210 18.59 -31.50 -1.28
N PHE A 211 17.39 -30.98 -1.53
CA PHE A 211 16.53 -30.46 -0.46
C PHE A 211 16.14 -31.54 0.54
N ALA A 212 15.78 -32.74 0.09
CA ALA A 212 15.43 -33.84 0.97
C ALA A 212 16.60 -34.23 1.91
N ALA A 213 17.84 -34.15 1.41
CA ALA A 213 19.04 -34.45 2.18
C ALA A 213 19.44 -33.35 3.17
N HIS A 214 19.25 -32.07 2.82
CA HIS A 214 19.83 -30.95 3.56
C HIS A 214 18.83 -30.01 4.23
N GLU A 215 17.67 -29.77 3.60
CA GLU A 215 16.64 -28.83 4.08
C GLU A 215 15.21 -29.36 3.82
N PRO A 216 14.83 -30.54 4.35
CA PRO A 216 13.55 -31.19 4.01
C PRO A 216 12.33 -30.38 4.43
N LYS A 217 12.45 -29.53 5.47
CA LYS A 217 11.39 -28.65 5.94
C LYS A 217 11.01 -27.60 4.89
N ILE A 218 11.99 -27.04 4.17
CA ILE A 218 11.73 -26.08 3.10
C ILE A 218 10.94 -26.77 1.98
N TRP A 219 11.40 -27.94 1.54
CA TRP A 219 10.70 -28.70 0.49
C TRP A 219 9.25 -29.02 0.85
N GLN A 220 9.00 -29.57 2.03
CA GLN A 220 7.66 -29.97 2.46
C GLN A 220 6.71 -28.78 2.63
N ALA A 221 7.19 -27.66 3.20
CA ALA A 221 6.40 -26.46 3.36
C ALA A 221 6.08 -25.82 2.00
N THR A 222 7.05 -25.73 1.09
CA THR A 222 6.82 -25.21 -0.26
C THR A 222 5.89 -26.12 -1.06
N GLU A 223 5.99 -27.45 -0.94
CA GLU A 223 5.08 -28.39 -1.59
C GLU A 223 3.64 -28.22 -1.09
N THR A 224 3.47 -28.02 0.22
CA THR A 224 2.14 -27.77 0.83
C THR A 224 1.53 -26.48 0.31
N ALA A 225 2.32 -25.39 0.29
CA ALA A 225 1.87 -24.10 -0.24
C ALA A 225 1.55 -24.18 -1.75
N TYR A 226 2.38 -24.87 -2.53
CA TYR A 226 2.17 -25.05 -3.98
C TYR A 226 0.89 -25.81 -4.30
N LYS A 227 0.56 -26.87 -3.55
CA LYS A 227 -0.69 -27.63 -3.72
C LYS A 227 -1.94 -26.82 -3.41
N ALA A 228 -1.83 -25.82 -2.54
CA ALA A 228 -2.92 -24.93 -2.15
C ALA A 228 -2.93 -23.60 -2.95
N ALA A 229 -2.05 -23.45 -3.93
CA ALA A 229 -1.97 -22.25 -4.75
C ALA A 229 -3.19 -22.09 -5.65
N THR A 230 -3.57 -20.83 -5.89
CA THR A 230 -4.69 -20.47 -6.75
C THR A 230 -4.19 -19.81 -8.03
N SER A 231 -4.74 -20.20 -9.18
CA SER A 231 -4.43 -19.59 -10.47
C SER A 231 -5.59 -18.72 -10.96
N ASP A 232 -5.26 -17.60 -11.59
CA ASP A 232 -6.18 -16.84 -12.45
C ASP A 232 -5.50 -16.50 -13.80
N LEU A 233 -6.11 -15.62 -14.61
CA LEU A 233 -5.55 -15.19 -15.89
C LEU A 233 -4.21 -14.43 -15.77
N SER A 234 -3.91 -13.93 -14.58
CA SER A 234 -2.78 -13.06 -14.30
C SER A 234 -1.58 -13.82 -13.71
N GLY A 235 -1.76 -15.02 -13.16
CA GLY A 235 -0.65 -15.83 -12.65
C GLY A 235 -1.06 -16.89 -11.63
N LEU A 236 -0.06 -17.52 -11.02
CA LEU A 236 -0.22 -18.44 -9.89
C LEU A 236 0.12 -17.72 -8.58
N TYR A 237 -0.76 -17.76 -7.59
CA TYR A 237 -0.61 -17.09 -6.31
C TYR A 237 -0.41 -18.10 -5.18
N MET A 238 0.68 -17.93 -4.41
CA MET A 238 0.92 -18.76 -3.22
C MET A 238 0.10 -18.27 -2.02
N PRO A 239 -0.49 -19.16 -1.21
CA PRO A 239 -1.27 -18.77 -0.04
C PRO A 239 -0.39 -18.20 1.08
N LEU A 240 -0.73 -17.00 1.57
CA LEU A 240 0.07 -16.24 2.54
C LEU A 240 0.42 -17.04 3.80
N GLU A 241 -0.56 -17.68 4.42
CA GLU A 241 -0.36 -18.43 5.68
C GLU A 241 0.66 -19.56 5.51
N LEU A 242 0.48 -20.39 4.48
CA LEU A 242 1.34 -21.55 4.23
C LEU A 242 2.72 -21.13 3.73
N TYR A 243 2.80 -20.15 2.83
CA TYR A 243 4.08 -19.66 2.31
C TYR A 243 4.90 -18.96 3.40
N SER A 244 4.23 -18.30 4.36
CA SER A 244 4.89 -17.66 5.50
C SER A 244 5.53 -18.64 6.48
N ALA A 245 5.11 -19.90 6.47
CA ALA A 245 5.71 -20.94 7.32
C ALA A 245 7.05 -21.48 6.77
N ILE A 246 7.41 -21.14 5.52
CA ILE A 246 8.65 -21.61 4.90
C ILE A 246 9.86 -20.93 5.59
N PRO A 247 10.88 -21.70 6.03
CA PRO A 247 12.13 -21.11 6.54
C PRO A 247 12.80 -20.20 5.50
N SER A 248 13.20 -18.99 5.91
CA SER A 248 13.83 -18.01 5.02
C SER A 248 15.36 -18.18 5.01
N THR A 249 15.91 -18.64 3.89
CA THR A 249 17.37 -18.81 3.69
C THR A 249 17.73 -18.77 2.20
N SER A 250 18.98 -18.47 1.86
CA SER A 250 19.44 -18.55 0.46
C SER A 250 19.69 -19.99 0.03
N ILE A 251 19.57 -20.25 -1.28
CA ILE A 251 19.91 -21.54 -1.88
C ILE A 251 21.39 -21.90 -1.66
N ASP A 252 22.27 -20.90 -1.63
CA ASP A 252 23.70 -21.07 -1.45
C ASP A 252 24.01 -21.71 -0.08
N TYR A 253 23.45 -21.17 1.00
CA TYR A 253 23.60 -21.71 2.36
C TYR A 253 22.82 -23.01 2.58
N ALA A 254 21.61 -23.09 2.03
CA ALA A 254 20.72 -24.24 2.21
C ALA A 254 21.31 -25.50 1.55
N ILE A 255 21.83 -25.35 0.33
CA ILE A 255 22.16 -26.48 -0.55
C ILE A 255 23.60 -26.39 -1.06
N MET A 256 24.02 -25.28 -1.69
CA MET A 256 25.28 -25.26 -2.47
C MET A 256 26.54 -25.44 -1.62
N GLU A 257 26.59 -24.91 -0.40
CA GLU A 257 27.73 -25.14 0.50
C GLU A 257 27.82 -26.58 1.04
N ARG A 258 26.73 -27.36 0.93
CA ARG A 258 26.61 -28.69 1.55
C ARG A 258 26.54 -29.84 0.53
N ALA A 259 26.17 -29.54 -0.71
CA ALA A 259 26.04 -30.52 -1.78
C ALA A 259 27.43 -30.98 -2.29
N LYS A 260 27.52 -32.25 -2.68
CA LYS A 260 28.80 -32.88 -3.10
C LYS A 260 29.00 -32.91 -4.61
N ASP A 261 27.92 -33.01 -5.38
CA ASP A 261 27.96 -33.24 -6.83
C ASP A 261 27.72 -31.95 -7.62
N ILE A 262 28.50 -30.91 -7.33
CA ILE A 262 28.43 -29.62 -8.01
C ILE A 262 29.41 -29.61 -9.19
N ALA A 263 28.99 -29.05 -10.32
CA ALA A 263 29.82 -28.78 -11.48
C ALA A 263 29.86 -27.27 -11.77
N MET A 264 30.99 -26.74 -12.21
CA MET A 264 31.12 -25.33 -12.61
C MET A 264 31.46 -25.21 -14.08
N VAL A 265 30.70 -24.37 -14.78
CA VAL A 265 30.98 -23.97 -16.17
C VAL A 265 31.52 -22.54 -16.17
N PRO A 266 32.70 -22.27 -16.76
CA PRO A 266 33.18 -20.91 -16.93
C PRO A 266 32.20 -20.10 -17.80
N ALA A 267 31.70 -19.01 -17.28
CA ALA A 267 30.79 -18.12 -17.99
C ALA A 267 31.55 -17.37 -19.10
N GLY A 268 31.12 -17.58 -20.36
CA GLY A 268 31.67 -16.88 -21.52
C GLY A 268 31.04 -15.51 -21.81
N PHE A 269 30.04 -15.11 -21.01
CA PHE A 269 29.26 -13.89 -21.22
C PHE A 269 29.76 -12.72 -20.38
N ARG A 270 29.54 -11.49 -20.87
CA ARG A 270 29.76 -10.27 -20.09
C ARG A 270 28.69 -10.16 -19.00
N TRP A 271 29.10 -9.92 -17.76
CA TRP A 271 28.22 -9.90 -16.60
C TRP A 271 28.59 -8.77 -15.66
N ASN A 272 27.59 -8.13 -15.07
CA ASN A 272 27.75 -7.18 -13.98
C ASN A 272 26.51 -7.28 -13.05
N ASP A 273 26.71 -7.22 -11.74
CA ASP A 273 25.62 -7.24 -10.76
C ASP A 273 24.90 -5.90 -10.65
N LEU A 274 25.38 -4.82 -11.28
CA LEU A 274 24.92 -3.43 -11.14
C LEU A 274 24.57 -3.06 -9.69
N GLY A 275 25.40 -3.50 -8.73
CA GLY A 275 25.11 -3.42 -7.31
C GLY A 275 25.45 -2.08 -6.66
N SER A 276 26.02 -1.12 -7.39
CA SER A 276 26.53 0.14 -6.84
C SER A 276 26.52 1.27 -7.87
N TRP A 277 26.64 2.53 -7.42
CA TRP A 277 26.79 3.67 -8.33
C TRP A 277 28.08 3.62 -9.14
N GLN A 278 29.16 3.02 -8.60
CA GLN A 278 30.37 2.75 -9.37
C GLN A 278 30.08 1.85 -10.56
N SER A 279 29.35 0.74 -10.33
CA SER A 279 28.97 -0.18 -11.39
C SER A 279 28.15 0.51 -12.49
N LEU A 280 27.32 1.48 -12.13
CA LEU A 280 26.53 2.27 -13.08
C LEU A 280 27.36 3.32 -13.83
N LEU A 281 28.37 3.91 -13.19
CA LEU A 281 29.33 4.80 -13.85
C LEU A 281 30.18 4.03 -14.87
N ASP A 282 30.66 2.84 -14.52
CA ASP A 282 31.55 2.03 -15.37
C ASP A 282 30.85 1.46 -16.62
N VAL A 283 29.54 1.21 -16.53
CA VAL A 283 28.74 0.60 -17.61
C VAL A 283 27.91 1.63 -18.38
N GLY A 284 27.62 2.78 -17.76
CA GLY A 284 26.77 3.81 -18.34
C GLY A 284 27.40 4.50 -19.55
N PRO A 285 26.59 5.03 -20.48
CA PRO A 285 27.10 5.89 -21.55
C PRO A 285 27.68 7.17 -20.94
N SER A 286 29.00 7.36 -21.07
CA SER A 286 29.70 8.52 -20.52
C SER A 286 29.96 9.60 -21.58
N ASP A 287 30.04 10.86 -21.15
CA ASP A 287 30.52 11.98 -21.96
C ASP A 287 32.06 11.96 -22.13
N GLU A 288 32.61 12.99 -22.79
CA GLU A 288 34.06 13.14 -23.01
C GLU A 288 34.87 13.32 -21.71
N GLN A 289 34.22 13.70 -20.61
CA GLN A 289 34.81 13.91 -19.29
C GLN A 289 34.58 12.71 -18.35
N GLY A 290 34.03 11.60 -18.88
CA GLY A 290 33.75 10.39 -18.12
C GLY A 290 32.51 10.47 -17.23
N ASN A 291 31.64 11.47 -17.39
CA ASN A 291 30.41 11.58 -16.62
C ASN A 291 29.29 10.76 -17.25
N VAL A 292 28.50 10.08 -16.42
CA VAL A 292 27.20 9.53 -16.82
C VAL A 292 26.12 10.51 -16.39
N ILE A 293 25.45 11.15 -17.36
CA ILE A 293 24.44 12.19 -17.13
C ILE A 293 23.07 11.67 -17.58
N ILE A 294 22.09 11.67 -16.67
CA ILE A 294 20.74 11.15 -16.93
C ILE A 294 19.67 12.13 -16.41
N GLY A 295 18.69 12.44 -17.25
CA GLY A 295 17.56 13.31 -16.92
C GLY A 295 17.85 14.80 -17.10
N ASP A 296 17.05 15.65 -16.44
CA ASP A 296 17.19 17.11 -16.51
C ASP A 296 18.35 17.60 -15.64
N VAL A 297 19.55 17.61 -16.22
CA VAL A 297 20.81 17.89 -15.52
C VAL A 297 21.60 19.00 -16.24
N VAL A 298 22.09 19.96 -15.48
CA VAL A 298 23.07 20.96 -15.91
C VAL A 298 24.38 20.71 -15.16
N ALA A 299 25.34 20.06 -15.81
CA ALA A 299 26.67 19.80 -15.27
C ALA A 299 27.71 20.71 -15.96
N ILE A 300 28.50 21.42 -15.16
CA ILE A 300 29.59 22.30 -15.63
C ILE A 300 30.88 21.87 -14.93
N ASP A 301 31.99 21.72 -15.67
CA ASP A 301 33.29 21.34 -15.11
C ASP A 301 33.24 20.09 -14.20
N CYS A 302 32.44 19.08 -14.57
CA CYS A 302 32.33 17.84 -13.82
C CYS A 302 33.14 16.72 -14.51
N GLU A 303 33.75 15.82 -13.75
CA GLU A 303 34.57 14.72 -14.29
C GLU A 303 34.28 13.40 -13.58
N ASN A 304 34.30 12.28 -14.31
CA ASN A 304 34.14 10.92 -13.79
C ASN A 304 32.99 10.74 -12.77
N SER A 305 31.86 11.42 -13.00
CA SER A 305 30.76 11.49 -12.04
C SER A 305 29.47 10.88 -12.58
N TYR A 306 28.69 10.23 -11.71
CA TYR A 306 27.34 9.74 -12.03
C TYR A 306 26.32 10.78 -11.56
N ILE A 307 25.67 11.47 -12.50
CA ILE A 307 24.78 12.60 -12.20
C ILE A 307 23.39 12.32 -12.79
N ARG A 308 22.40 12.09 -11.93
CA ARG A 308 21.04 11.76 -12.34
C ARG A 308 20.00 12.65 -11.66
N GLY A 309 19.19 13.33 -12.49
CA GLY A 309 17.99 14.06 -12.07
C GLY A 309 16.73 13.30 -12.48
N ASP A 310 15.83 13.04 -11.53
CA ASP A 310 14.54 12.39 -11.73
C ASP A 310 13.45 13.21 -11.01
N GLY A 311 12.67 13.97 -11.78
CA GLY A 311 11.57 14.83 -11.30
C GLY A 311 11.89 16.32 -11.12
N ARG A 312 13.13 16.73 -10.84
CA ARG A 312 13.54 18.15 -10.75
C ARG A 312 14.87 18.39 -11.46
N LEU A 313 15.07 19.61 -11.96
CA LEU A 313 16.34 20.08 -12.51
C LEU A 313 17.46 19.93 -11.46
N LEU A 314 18.52 19.22 -11.82
CA LEU A 314 19.73 19.05 -11.02
C LEU A 314 20.89 19.83 -11.64
N SER A 315 21.50 20.76 -10.89
CA SER A 315 22.70 21.47 -11.34
C SER A 315 23.92 21.10 -10.48
N ALA A 316 25.05 20.85 -11.15
CA ALA A 316 26.33 20.52 -10.52
C ALA A 316 27.47 21.29 -11.21
N ILE A 317 28.40 21.84 -10.42
CA ILE A 317 29.58 22.53 -10.95
C ILE A 317 30.85 22.09 -10.24
N GLY A 318 31.91 21.76 -10.99
CA GLY A 318 33.24 21.47 -10.43
C GLY A 318 33.35 20.13 -9.69
N MET A 319 32.42 19.20 -9.92
CA MET A 319 32.32 17.94 -9.16
C MET A 319 33.13 16.82 -9.82
N LYS A 320 33.89 16.05 -9.03
CA LYS A 320 34.75 14.96 -9.54
C LYS A 320 34.58 13.68 -8.74
N ASP A 321 34.50 12.54 -9.42
CA ASP A 321 34.38 11.20 -8.82
C ASP A 321 33.21 11.10 -7.82
N VAL A 322 32.07 11.75 -8.11
CA VAL A 322 30.86 11.72 -7.26
C VAL A 322 29.65 11.10 -7.93
N ALA A 323 28.80 10.46 -7.14
CA ALA A 323 27.45 10.10 -7.49
C ALA A 323 26.49 11.14 -6.90
N ILE A 324 25.72 11.81 -7.75
CA ILE A 324 24.65 12.75 -7.39
C ILE A 324 23.36 12.22 -8.00
N VAL A 325 22.42 11.79 -7.17
CA VAL A 325 21.17 11.18 -7.62
C VAL A 325 20.02 11.87 -6.92
N SER A 326 19.25 12.65 -7.68
CA SER A 326 18.10 13.40 -7.17
C SER A 326 16.81 12.79 -7.68
N THR A 327 15.93 12.42 -6.76
CA THR A 327 14.53 12.05 -7.00
C THR A 327 13.61 13.15 -6.44
N ALA A 328 12.30 13.06 -6.67
CA ALA A 328 11.36 14.10 -6.24
C ALA A 328 11.32 14.37 -4.73
N ASP A 329 11.60 13.36 -3.90
CA ASP A 329 11.54 13.44 -2.44
C ASP A 329 12.90 13.20 -1.73
N ALA A 330 13.93 12.75 -2.45
CA ALA A 330 15.24 12.44 -1.87
C ALA A 330 16.40 12.71 -2.83
N THR A 331 17.51 13.21 -2.29
CA THR A 331 18.78 13.38 -3.01
C THR A 331 19.88 12.62 -2.28
N PHE A 332 20.66 11.85 -3.04
CA PHE A 332 21.86 11.17 -2.57
C PHE A 332 23.10 11.79 -3.21
N VAL A 333 24.12 12.03 -2.38
CA VAL A 333 25.42 12.55 -2.80
C VAL A 333 26.52 11.80 -2.05
N ALA A 334 27.45 11.19 -2.79
CA ALA A 334 28.66 10.59 -2.21
C ALA A 334 29.76 10.46 -3.26
N PRO A 335 31.04 10.34 -2.86
CA PRO A 335 32.06 9.84 -3.76
C PRO A 335 31.66 8.46 -4.28
N VAL A 336 31.91 8.19 -5.56
CA VAL A 336 31.48 6.94 -6.22
C VAL A 336 32.16 5.72 -5.54
N SER A 337 33.40 5.89 -5.07
CA SER A 337 34.14 4.88 -4.28
C SER A 337 33.47 4.47 -2.96
N HIS A 338 32.57 5.31 -2.42
CA HIS A 338 31.84 5.05 -1.19
C HIS A 338 30.41 4.53 -1.40
N SER A 339 30.04 4.14 -2.63
CA SER A 339 28.70 3.67 -2.99
C SER A 339 28.14 2.57 -2.09
N GLN A 340 28.99 1.67 -1.57
CA GLN A 340 28.55 0.58 -0.70
C GLN A 340 28.00 1.08 0.66
N HIS A 341 28.32 2.32 1.07
CA HIS A 341 27.84 2.91 2.32
C HIS A 341 26.36 3.34 2.29
N VAL A 342 25.68 3.31 1.12
CA VAL A 342 24.25 3.62 1.00
C VAL A 342 23.40 2.81 2.01
N LYS A 343 23.78 1.56 2.31
CA LYS A 343 23.08 0.73 3.31
C LYS A 343 22.97 1.41 4.68
N LYS A 344 23.99 2.15 5.11
CA LYS A 344 23.98 2.87 6.40
C LYS A 344 22.90 3.95 6.43
N ILE A 345 22.66 4.63 5.30
CA ILE A 345 21.61 5.63 5.16
C ILE A 345 20.24 4.94 5.21
N VAL A 346 20.06 3.89 4.41
CA VAL A 346 18.80 3.12 4.36
C VAL A 346 18.42 2.61 5.76
N GLU A 347 19.35 1.98 6.49
CA GLU A 347 19.13 1.50 7.86
C GLU A 347 18.73 2.64 8.83
N GLN A 348 19.30 3.83 8.67
CA GLN A 348 18.96 4.99 9.50
C GLN A 348 17.57 5.55 9.17
N LEU A 349 17.21 5.58 7.89
CA LEU A 349 15.88 5.98 7.43
C LEU A 349 14.80 5.01 7.95
N GLU A 350 15.04 3.70 7.83
CA GLU A 350 14.15 2.68 8.37
C GLU A 350 13.97 2.80 9.89
N LYS A 351 15.07 2.97 10.64
CA LYS A 351 15.02 3.19 12.10
C LYS A 351 14.26 4.45 12.50
N SER A 352 14.23 5.46 11.65
CA SER A 352 13.49 6.70 11.89
C SER A 352 12.06 6.66 11.35
N GLY A 353 11.59 5.51 10.86
CA GLY A 353 10.23 5.32 10.35
C GLY A 353 9.96 6.09 9.06
N ARG A 354 11.01 6.43 8.32
CA ARG A 354 10.93 7.19 7.07
C ARG A 354 10.45 6.32 5.92
N LEU A 355 9.64 6.89 5.04
CA LEU A 355 8.96 6.17 3.96
C LEU A 355 9.77 6.15 2.66
N GLU A 356 10.83 6.96 2.56
CA GLU A 356 11.65 7.11 1.36
C GLU A 356 12.44 5.86 0.97
N THR A 357 12.55 4.87 1.85
CA THR A 357 13.12 3.55 1.54
C THR A 357 12.07 2.59 0.96
N ARG A 358 10.79 2.87 1.19
CA ARG A 358 9.67 1.99 0.85
C ARG A 358 8.94 2.41 -0.41
N PHE A 359 8.63 3.70 -0.53
CA PHE A 359 7.67 4.20 -1.53
C PHE A 359 8.31 5.17 -2.50
N THR A 360 8.08 4.95 -3.79
CA THR A 360 8.47 5.83 -4.88
C THR A 360 7.46 6.96 -5.00
N PRO A 361 7.88 8.24 -5.05
CA PRO A 361 6.97 9.36 -5.27
C PRO A 361 6.23 9.18 -6.60
N ALA A 362 4.89 9.14 -6.56
CA ALA A 362 4.09 9.10 -7.77
C ALA A 362 4.32 10.38 -8.59
N HIS A 363 5.04 10.25 -9.70
CA HIS A 363 5.08 11.24 -10.77
C HIS A 363 4.75 10.49 -12.06
N ASP A 364 3.77 11.00 -12.79
CA ASP A 364 3.49 10.67 -14.18
C ASP A 364 3.02 9.24 -14.51
N ARG A 365 2.45 8.52 -13.55
CA ARG A 365 1.49 7.46 -13.92
C ARG A 365 0.13 8.12 -14.06
N VAL A 366 -0.47 8.07 -15.25
CA VAL A 366 -1.92 8.19 -15.37
C VAL A 366 -2.47 7.03 -14.56
N ILE A 367 -2.94 7.33 -13.34
CA ILE A 367 -3.54 6.29 -12.51
C ILE A 367 -4.89 6.02 -13.15
N GLU A 368 -5.02 4.85 -13.78
CA GLU A 368 -6.27 4.41 -14.35
C GLU A 368 -7.32 4.35 -13.23
N SER A 369 -8.53 4.80 -13.56
CA SER A 369 -9.65 4.71 -12.63
C SER A 369 -9.89 3.25 -12.27
N GLY A 370 -9.97 2.96 -10.97
CA GLY A 370 -10.03 1.61 -10.43
C GLY A 370 -8.68 0.96 -10.10
N ALA A 371 -7.54 1.65 -10.23
CA ALA A 371 -6.22 1.07 -9.91
C ALA A 371 -6.14 0.54 -8.47
N TRP A 372 -6.77 1.21 -7.50
CA TRP A 372 -6.80 0.74 -6.11
C TRP A 372 -7.93 -0.25 -5.81
N ARG A 373 -8.80 -0.60 -6.77
CA ARG A 373 -10.01 -1.41 -6.54
C ARG A 373 -9.71 -2.75 -5.86
N ARG A 374 -8.73 -3.51 -6.36
CA ARG A 374 -8.35 -4.81 -5.77
C ARG A 374 -7.82 -4.64 -4.35
N ARG A 375 -6.92 -3.69 -4.13
CA ARG A 375 -6.32 -3.41 -2.82
C ARG A 375 -7.36 -2.92 -1.82
N VAL A 376 -8.25 -2.01 -2.22
CA VAL A 376 -9.35 -1.50 -1.40
C VAL A 376 -10.30 -2.62 -1.03
N ARG A 377 -10.72 -3.45 -1.99
CA ARG A 377 -11.60 -4.60 -1.73
C ARG A 377 -10.95 -5.57 -0.75
N HIS A 378 -9.69 -5.92 -0.96
CA HIS A 378 -8.95 -6.82 -0.07
C HIS A 378 -8.84 -6.25 1.34
N TRP A 379 -8.38 -5.00 1.48
CA TRP A 379 -8.27 -4.36 2.80
C TRP A 379 -9.63 -4.31 3.51
N LEU A 380 -10.69 -3.93 2.80
CA LEU A 380 -12.00 -3.76 3.42
C LEU A 380 -12.60 -5.11 3.85
N PHE A 381 -12.71 -6.07 2.93
CA PHE A 381 -13.47 -7.30 3.16
C PHE A 381 -12.66 -8.47 3.70
N GLU A 382 -11.35 -8.51 3.48
CA GLU A 382 -10.48 -9.63 3.90
C GLU A 382 -9.62 -9.28 5.12
N GLU A 383 -9.33 -8.00 5.36
CA GLU A 383 -8.50 -7.58 6.51
C GLU A 383 -9.32 -6.86 7.59
N THR A 384 -9.87 -5.68 7.28
CA THR A 384 -10.42 -4.75 8.26
C THR A 384 -11.77 -5.23 8.82
N LEU A 385 -12.74 -5.59 7.97
CA LEU A 385 -14.06 -6.04 8.43
C LEU A 385 -13.95 -7.33 9.26
N PRO A 386 -13.21 -8.37 8.83
CA PRO A 386 -13.01 -9.57 9.65
C PRO A 386 -12.37 -9.27 11.01
N LEU A 387 -11.33 -8.44 11.06
CA LEU A 387 -10.68 -8.06 12.31
C LEU A 387 -11.66 -7.35 13.27
N TRP A 388 -12.31 -6.28 12.80
CA TRP A 388 -13.19 -5.47 13.64
C TRP A 388 -14.49 -6.20 14.03
N SER A 389 -14.91 -7.20 13.26
CA SER A 389 -16.04 -8.08 13.59
C SER A 389 -15.78 -9.07 14.73
N THR A 390 -14.51 -9.21 15.13
CA THR A 390 -14.08 -10.10 16.20
C THR A 390 -13.52 -9.29 17.37
N VAL A 391 -12.28 -8.82 17.27
CA VAL A 391 -11.59 -8.12 18.38
C VAL A 391 -12.13 -6.72 18.65
N GLY A 392 -12.86 -6.13 17.69
CA GLY A 392 -13.55 -4.85 17.87
C GLY A 392 -14.85 -4.95 18.67
N VAL A 393 -15.36 -6.17 18.90
CA VAL A 393 -16.64 -6.43 19.56
C VAL A 393 -16.41 -6.75 21.03
N ASP A 394 -17.15 -6.06 21.91
CA ASP A 394 -17.14 -6.38 23.34
C ASP A 394 -18.21 -7.43 23.64
N GLU A 395 -17.80 -8.69 23.52
CA GLU A 395 -18.65 -9.86 23.80
C GLU A 395 -18.95 -10.01 25.31
N ARG A 396 -18.22 -9.31 26.19
CA ARG A 396 -18.37 -9.44 27.64
C ARG A 396 -19.42 -8.50 28.22
N HIS A 397 -19.38 -7.24 27.81
CA HIS A 397 -20.24 -6.18 28.34
C HIS A 397 -21.21 -5.60 27.30
N GLY A 398 -21.13 -6.06 26.05
CA GLY A 398 -21.97 -5.59 24.95
C GLY A 398 -21.40 -4.36 24.24
N GLY A 399 -21.89 -4.12 23.03
CA GLY A 399 -21.41 -3.06 22.15
C GLY A 399 -20.01 -3.34 21.62
N PHE A 400 -19.26 -2.28 21.32
CA PHE A 400 -17.96 -2.31 20.66
C PHE A 400 -16.89 -1.65 21.51
N HIS A 401 -15.65 -2.03 21.28
CA HIS A 401 -14.48 -1.38 21.86
C HIS A 401 -14.21 -0.03 21.18
N GLU A 402 -13.82 0.97 21.98
CA GLU A 402 -13.61 2.34 21.51
C GLU A 402 -12.33 2.50 20.67
N ALA A 403 -11.33 1.65 20.94
CA ALA A 403 -10.07 1.63 20.22
C ALA A 403 -9.37 0.27 20.39
N LEU A 404 -8.49 -0.06 19.44
CA LEU A 404 -7.57 -1.18 19.52
C LEU A 404 -6.12 -0.70 19.65
N GLY A 405 -5.25 -1.51 20.25
CA GLY A 405 -3.80 -1.39 20.13
C GLY A 405 -3.32 -1.82 18.74
N PHE A 406 -2.08 -1.46 18.38
CA PHE A 406 -1.47 -1.92 17.13
C PHE A 406 -1.15 -3.43 17.12
N ASP A 407 -1.25 -4.10 18.26
CA ASP A 407 -1.23 -5.57 18.38
C ASP A 407 -2.63 -6.19 18.23
N ALA A 408 -3.63 -5.41 17.80
CA ALA A 408 -5.04 -5.76 17.70
C ALA A 408 -5.71 -6.13 19.04
N SER A 409 -5.12 -5.76 20.18
CA SER A 409 -5.75 -5.93 21.49
C SER A 409 -6.79 -4.84 21.77
N PRO A 410 -7.96 -5.16 22.37
CA PRO A 410 -8.94 -4.14 22.73
C PRO A 410 -8.44 -3.26 23.88
N LEU A 411 -8.60 -1.94 23.72
CA LEU A 411 -8.27 -0.98 24.76
C LEU A 411 -9.49 -0.71 25.65
N MET A 412 -9.30 -0.87 26.96
CA MET A 412 -10.36 -0.71 27.96
C MET A 412 -10.68 0.77 28.19
N LYS A 413 -11.63 1.28 27.41
CA LYS A 413 -12.05 2.69 27.41
C LYS A 413 -13.56 2.84 27.55
N LEU A 414 -13.99 4.03 27.98
CA LEU A 414 -15.40 4.43 27.96
C LEU A 414 -15.96 4.33 26.54
N LYS A 415 -17.22 3.92 26.42
CA LYS A 415 -17.94 3.71 25.16
C LYS A 415 -18.75 4.96 24.83
N ARG A 416 -18.34 5.68 23.79
CA ARG A 416 -19.09 6.88 23.34
C ARG A 416 -20.23 6.47 22.43
N MET A 417 -21.41 7.07 22.62
CA MET A 417 -22.61 6.70 21.86
C MET A 417 -22.42 6.84 20.35
N ARG A 418 -21.81 7.94 19.89
CA ARG A 418 -21.43 8.10 18.47
C ARG A 418 -20.56 6.96 17.94
N THR A 419 -19.62 6.44 18.72
CA THR A 419 -18.73 5.35 18.27
C THR A 419 -19.50 4.04 18.15
N GLN A 420 -20.40 3.76 19.09
CA GLN A 420 -21.26 2.58 19.02
C GLN A 420 -22.17 2.64 17.79
N ALA A 421 -22.80 3.78 17.54
CA ALA A 421 -23.64 4.00 16.37
C ALA A 421 -22.84 3.88 15.05
N ARG A 422 -21.63 4.46 14.99
CA ARG A 422 -20.74 4.38 13.82
C ARG A 422 -20.31 2.95 13.48
N GLN A 423 -20.11 2.10 14.48
CA GLN A 423 -19.84 0.67 14.28
C GLN A 423 -21.06 -0.06 13.71
N VAL A 424 -22.26 0.20 14.24
CA VAL A 424 -23.52 -0.34 13.68
C VAL A 424 -23.67 0.07 12.21
N TYR A 425 -23.42 1.34 11.88
CA TYR A 425 -23.41 1.80 10.49
C TYR A 425 -22.40 1.02 9.64
N ALA A 426 -21.16 0.87 10.09
CA ALA A 426 -20.10 0.24 9.31
C ALA A 426 -20.48 -1.19 8.91
N PHE A 427 -21.03 -1.97 9.86
CA PHE A 427 -21.49 -3.32 9.57
C PHE A 427 -22.78 -3.37 8.73
N ALA A 428 -23.69 -2.40 8.88
CA ALA A 428 -24.86 -2.28 8.01
C ALA A 428 -24.46 -1.98 6.55
N VAL A 429 -23.54 -1.05 6.32
CA VAL A 429 -23.03 -0.75 4.98
C VAL A 429 -22.26 -1.93 4.39
N ALA A 430 -21.46 -2.63 5.19
CA ALA A 430 -20.78 -3.84 4.74
C ALA A 430 -21.77 -4.91 4.26
N LYS A 431 -22.89 -5.10 4.99
CA LYS A 431 -23.98 -6.00 4.59
C LYS A 431 -24.63 -5.56 3.28
N GLU A 432 -24.98 -4.29 3.14
CA GLU A 432 -25.55 -3.72 1.90
C GLU A 432 -24.65 -3.92 0.68
N ARG A 433 -23.34 -4.15 0.89
CA ARG A 433 -22.34 -4.38 -0.16
C ARG A 433 -21.93 -5.85 -0.29
N GLY A 434 -22.68 -6.76 0.33
CA GLY A 434 -22.54 -8.21 0.14
C GLY A 434 -21.36 -8.83 0.87
N TRP A 435 -20.89 -8.22 1.96
CA TRP A 435 -19.95 -8.88 2.87
C TRP A 435 -20.60 -10.13 3.48
N ASP A 436 -19.88 -11.24 3.46
CA ASP A 436 -20.34 -12.57 3.90
C ASP A 436 -20.10 -12.85 5.40
N GLY A 437 -19.56 -11.88 6.13
CA GLY A 437 -19.38 -11.95 7.57
C GLY A 437 -20.69 -11.85 8.38
N PRO A 438 -20.60 -11.91 9.72
CA PRO A 438 -21.78 -11.99 10.60
C PRO A 438 -22.46 -10.63 10.83
N ALA A 439 -22.72 -9.86 9.76
CA ALA A 439 -23.19 -8.47 9.85
C ALA A 439 -24.52 -8.33 10.62
N ASP A 440 -25.50 -9.24 10.40
CA ASP A 440 -26.77 -9.22 11.13
C ASP A 440 -26.60 -9.34 12.65
N ARG A 441 -25.69 -10.22 13.08
CA ARG A 441 -25.34 -10.39 14.50
C ARG A 441 -24.77 -9.09 15.07
N LEU A 442 -23.85 -8.46 14.33
CA LEU A 442 -23.13 -7.27 14.79
C LEU A 442 -24.03 -6.03 14.87
N ILE A 443 -24.91 -5.85 13.87
CA ILE A 443 -25.91 -4.77 13.86
C ILE A 443 -26.84 -4.94 15.06
N THR A 444 -27.36 -6.16 15.28
CA THR A 444 -28.24 -6.47 16.41
C THR A 444 -27.53 -6.25 17.75
N HIS A 445 -26.30 -6.76 17.90
CA HIS A 445 -25.48 -6.60 19.11
C HIS A 445 -25.26 -5.13 19.49
N GLY A 446 -24.94 -4.29 18.49
CA GLY A 446 -24.77 -2.86 18.70
C GLY A 446 -26.06 -2.15 19.08
N ILE A 447 -27.16 -2.43 18.37
CA ILE A 447 -28.47 -1.82 18.65
C ILE A 447 -29.00 -2.25 20.01
N ASP A 448 -28.90 -3.53 20.38
CA ASP A 448 -29.34 -4.05 21.67
C ASP A 448 -28.55 -3.41 22.82
N PHE A 449 -27.24 -3.26 22.68
CA PHE A 449 -26.43 -2.57 23.67
C PHE A 449 -26.83 -1.09 23.81
N MET A 450 -26.93 -0.38 22.69
CA MET A 450 -27.33 1.02 22.68
C MET A 450 -28.71 1.19 23.30
N ALA A 451 -29.71 0.42 22.86
CA ALA A 451 -31.10 0.53 23.31
C ALA A 451 -31.29 0.06 24.75
N GLY A 452 -30.56 -0.96 25.18
CA GLY A 452 -30.64 -1.51 26.53
C GLY A 452 -29.97 -0.64 27.59
N GLN A 453 -28.81 -0.05 27.28
CA GLN A 453 -27.99 0.66 28.26
C GLN A 453 -27.97 2.18 28.07
N GLY A 454 -28.16 2.65 26.83
CA GLY A 454 -27.94 4.05 26.45
C GLY A 454 -29.19 4.91 26.32
N ARG A 455 -30.39 4.34 26.45
CA ARG A 455 -31.66 5.10 26.36
C ARG A 455 -31.90 5.93 27.62
N THR A 456 -32.29 7.18 27.43
CA THR A 456 -32.73 8.04 28.54
C THR A 456 -34.24 7.93 28.78
N LYS A 457 -34.69 8.41 29.95
CA LYS A 457 -36.12 8.47 30.30
C LYS A 457 -36.94 9.37 29.37
N ARG A 458 -36.29 10.32 28.70
CA ARG A 458 -36.94 11.26 27.76
C ARG A 458 -37.03 10.69 26.34
N GLY A 459 -36.49 9.50 26.11
CA GLY A 459 -36.43 8.91 24.78
C GLY A 459 -35.26 9.43 23.95
N GLY A 460 -34.22 9.97 24.57
CA GLY A 460 -32.94 10.31 23.94
C GLY A 460 -31.87 9.25 24.17
N TRP A 461 -30.63 9.62 23.93
CA TRP A 461 -29.44 8.78 24.10
C TRP A 461 -28.39 9.48 24.96
N VAL A 462 -27.80 8.72 25.89
CA VAL A 462 -26.69 9.21 26.73
C VAL A 462 -25.42 9.39 25.91
N ARG A 463 -24.58 10.35 26.29
CA ARG A 463 -23.31 10.64 25.60
C ARG A 463 -22.27 9.55 25.75
N THR A 464 -22.09 9.02 26.97
CA THR A 464 -21.01 8.06 27.25
C THR A 464 -21.42 7.02 28.29
N LEU A 465 -20.99 5.78 28.04
CA LEU A 465 -21.16 4.62 28.91
C LEU A 465 -19.80 4.16 29.43
N ASN A 466 -19.78 3.62 30.64
CA ASN A 466 -18.64 2.88 31.18
C ASN A 466 -18.42 1.59 30.39
N ILE A 467 -17.25 0.98 30.60
CA ILE A 467 -16.88 -0.30 29.98
C ILE A 467 -17.95 -1.37 30.25
N ASP A 468 -18.50 -1.39 31.46
CA ASP A 468 -19.50 -2.38 31.89
C ASP A 468 -20.93 -2.09 31.38
N GLY A 469 -21.11 -1.02 30.60
CA GLY A 469 -22.40 -0.58 30.08
C GLY A 469 -23.17 0.37 31.02
N SER A 470 -22.70 0.65 32.23
CA SER A 470 -23.37 1.65 33.08
C SER A 470 -23.21 3.08 32.53
N VAL A 471 -24.18 3.96 32.76
CA VAL A 471 -24.12 5.35 32.27
C VAL A 471 -22.99 6.12 32.96
N ALA A 472 -22.05 6.66 32.18
CA ALA A 472 -20.94 7.49 32.66
C ALA A 472 -21.25 8.99 32.52
N ASP A 473 -21.81 9.39 31.38
CA ASP A 473 -22.26 10.75 31.10
C ASP A 473 -23.68 10.70 30.49
N PRO A 474 -24.71 11.13 31.23
CA PRO A 474 -26.10 11.09 30.79
C PRO A 474 -26.49 12.22 29.84
N VAL A 475 -25.58 13.14 29.50
CA VAL A 475 -25.89 14.30 28.64
C VAL A 475 -26.44 13.82 27.29
N GLU A 476 -27.48 14.50 26.83
CA GLU A 476 -28.13 14.28 25.54
C GLU A 476 -27.72 15.41 24.60
N ASP A 477 -26.97 15.09 23.54
CA ASP A 477 -26.48 16.08 22.56
C ASP A 477 -26.80 15.73 21.11
N ALA A 478 -26.86 16.76 20.27
CA ALA A 478 -27.24 16.63 18.86
C ALA A 478 -26.27 15.78 18.03
N TYR A 479 -24.98 15.71 18.41
CA TYR A 479 -23.98 15.00 17.63
C TYR A 479 -24.09 13.49 17.82
N ASP A 480 -24.24 13.04 19.07
CA ASP A 480 -24.45 11.61 19.33
C ASP A 480 -25.79 11.16 18.73
N HIS A 481 -26.85 11.99 18.82
CA HIS A 481 -28.15 11.68 18.19
C HIS A 481 -28.08 11.62 16.67
N SER A 482 -27.30 12.47 16.01
CA SER A 482 -27.14 12.42 14.55
C SER A 482 -26.46 11.12 14.11
N CYS A 483 -25.43 10.67 14.84
CA CYS A 483 -24.77 9.39 14.58
C CYS A 483 -25.73 8.21 14.79
N VAL A 484 -26.55 8.25 15.84
CA VAL A 484 -27.57 7.21 16.10
C VAL A 484 -28.61 7.17 14.98
N LEU A 485 -29.16 8.32 14.57
CA LEU A 485 -30.12 8.39 13.47
C LEU A 485 -29.54 7.81 12.18
N LEU A 486 -28.29 8.13 11.86
CA LEU A 486 -27.62 7.60 10.67
C LEU A 486 -27.45 6.08 10.73
N ALA A 487 -27.02 5.55 11.88
CA ALA A 487 -26.89 4.11 12.09
C ALA A 487 -28.22 3.37 11.96
N LEU A 488 -29.29 3.92 12.54
CA LEU A 488 -30.63 3.35 12.49
C LEU A 488 -31.22 3.40 11.07
N ALA A 489 -30.95 4.44 10.27
CA ALA A 489 -31.37 4.49 8.87
C ALA A 489 -30.78 3.31 8.06
N HIS A 490 -29.48 3.05 8.21
CA HIS A 490 -28.80 1.95 7.52
C HIS A 490 -29.17 0.57 8.08
N ALA A 491 -29.35 0.45 9.40
CA ALA A 491 -29.89 -0.77 9.99
C ALA A 491 -31.31 -1.08 9.49
N HIS A 492 -32.15 -0.05 9.30
CA HIS A 492 -33.48 -0.21 8.71
C HIS A 492 -33.41 -0.67 7.24
N MET A 493 -32.58 -0.03 6.41
CA MET A 493 -32.34 -0.46 5.03
C MET A 493 -31.78 -1.90 4.95
N SER A 494 -31.03 -2.31 5.98
CA SER A 494 -30.50 -3.66 6.14
C SER A 494 -31.50 -4.69 6.70
N GLY A 495 -32.72 -4.26 7.05
CA GLY A 495 -33.80 -5.13 7.53
C GLY A 495 -33.86 -5.37 9.05
N HIS A 496 -33.18 -4.57 9.87
CA HIS A 496 -33.25 -4.70 11.32
C HIS A 496 -34.65 -4.31 11.85
N PRO A 497 -35.32 -5.16 12.66
CA PRO A 497 -36.75 -5.01 12.97
C PRO A 497 -37.07 -3.77 13.82
N ASP A 498 -36.20 -3.39 14.75
CA ASP A 498 -36.44 -2.26 15.67
C ASP A 498 -35.94 -0.90 15.15
N ALA A 499 -35.20 -0.90 14.04
CA ALA A 499 -34.46 0.30 13.64
C ALA A 499 -35.38 1.47 13.26
N LEU A 500 -36.52 1.19 12.61
CA LEU A 500 -37.52 2.20 12.25
C LEU A 500 -38.10 2.86 13.51
N ARG A 501 -38.62 2.06 14.44
CA ARG A 501 -39.23 2.53 15.69
C ARG A 501 -38.24 3.37 16.51
N LEU A 502 -37.03 2.87 16.71
CA LEU A 502 -35.99 3.61 17.44
C LEU A 502 -35.62 4.92 16.74
N GLY A 503 -35.63 4.93 15.41
CA GLY A 503 -35.42 6.14 14.61
C GLY A 503 -36.51 7.18 14.86
N GLU A 504 -37.78 6.78 14.78
CA GLU A 504 -38.94 7.64 15.05
C GLU A 504 -38.92 8.22 16.47
N GLU A 505 -38.61 7.39 17.48
CA GLU A 505 -38.44 7.84 18.86
C GLU A 505 -37.30 8.87 19.00
N THR A 506 -36.20 8.66 18.27
CA THR A 506 -35.03 9.56 18.28
C THR A 506 -35.36 10.90 17.60
N PHE A 507 -36.13 10.88 16.51
CA PHE A 507 -36.65 12.11 15.89
C PHE A 507 -37.60 12.87 16.83
N ALA A 508 -38.50 12.17 17.50
CA ALA A 508 -39.41 12.79 18.47
C ALA A 508 -38.65 13.47 19.61
N PHE A 509 -37.57 12.84 20.09
CA PHE A 509 -36.66 13.47 21.06
C PHE A 509 -35.99 14.72 20.50
N LEU A 510 -35.42 14.63 19.29
CA LEU A 510 -34.74 15.75 18.63
C LEU A 510 -35.67 16.97 18.53
N ASP A 511 -36.90 16.76 18.06
CA ASP A 511 -37.92 17.81 17.92
C ASP A 511 -38.33 18.43 19.26
N ALA A 512 -38.51 17.59 20.28
CA ALA A 512 -39.00 18.05 21.58
C ALA A 512 -37.95 18.77 22.42
N HIS A 513 -36.66 18.45 22.21
CA HIS A 513 -35.64 18.71 23.23
C HIS A 513 -34.33 19.31 22.70
N LEU A 514 -34.04 19.17 21.41
CA LEU A 514 -32.84 19.72 20.79
C LEU A 514 -33.13 20.70 19.67
N GLU A 515 -34.36 20.78 19.16
CA GLU A 515 -34.72 21.83 18.21
C GLU A 515 -34.74 23.19 18.93
N ASP A 516 -34.04 24.19 18.37
CA ASP A 516 -34.07 25.55 18.90
C ASP A 516 -35.48 26.12 18.75
N ALA A 517 -36.07 26.65 19.82
CA ALA A 517 -37.41 27.22 19.81
C ALA A 517 -37.57 28.37 18.80
N ARG A 518 -36.48 29.02 18.40
CA ARG A 518 -36.44 30.05 17.34
C ARG A 518 -36.49 29.46 15.93
N MET A 519 -36.46 28.14 15.82
CA MET A 519 -36.37 27.35 14.58
C MET A 519 -35.09 27.62 13.76
N THR A 520 -34.05 28.18 14.39
CA THR A 520 -32.76 28.52 13.79
C THR A 520 -31.73 27.39 13.88
N GLY A 521 -32.16 26.12 13.81
CA GLY A 521 -31.27 24.95 13.94
C GLY A 521 -31.50 24.16 15.22
N PHE A 522 -30.47 23.46 15.66
CA PHE A 522 -30.48 22.58 16.82
C PHE A 522 -29.53 23.10 17.91
N LEU A 523 -29.93 22.90 19.16
CA LEU A 523 -29.10 23.06 20.34
C LEU A 523 -28.00 21.99 20.34
N GLU A 524 -26.84 22.31 20.90
CA GLU A 524 -25.79 21.32 21.12
C GLU A 524 -26.24 20.28 22.14
N THR A 525 -26.76 20.75 23.27
CA THR A 525 -27.25 19.96 24.41
C THR A 525 -28.65 20.42 24.81
N SER A 526 -29.40 19.55 25.49
CA SER A 526 -30.77 19.84 25.94
C SER A 526 -30.90 21.05 26.89
N ASP A 527 -29.82 21.46 27.56
CA ASP A 527 -29.81 22.63 28.44
C ASP A 527 -29.50 23.94 27.70
N GLY A 528 -29.09 23.87 26.42
CA GLY A 528 -28.80 25.01 25.57
C GLY A 528 -27.60 25.86 26.01
N ALA A 529 -26.74 25.35 26.90
CA ALA A 529 -25.66 26.13 27.51
C ALA A 529 -24.35 26.18 26.69
N GLU A 530 -24.21 25.33 25.68
CA GLU A 530 -22.99 25.23 24.86
C GLU A 530 -23.04 26.14 23.61
N GLU A 531 -21.85 26.58 23.19
CA GLU A 531 -21.64 27.32 21.92
C GLU A 531 -22.11 26.50 20.71
N ARG A 532 -22.71 27.16 19.72
CA ARG A 532 -23.23 26.49 18.52
C ARG A 532 -22.10 26.03 17.60
N ARG A 533 -22.25 24.85 17.00
CA ARG A 533 -21.31 24.28 16.04
C ARG A 533 -21.97 23.88 14.73
N SER A 534 -21.23 24.04 13.64
CA SER A 534 -21.63 23.50 12.33
C SER A 534 -21.58 21.96 12.30
N ASN A 535 -20.70 21.35 13.09
CA ASN A 535 -20.43 19.91 13.07
C ASN A 535 -21.68 19.02 13.37
N PRO A 536 -22.45 19.21 14.47
CA PRO A 536 -23.67 18.42 14.68
C PRO A 536 -24.69 18.60 13.54
N HIS A 537 -24.78 19.81 12.96
CA HIS A 537 -25.68 20.10 11.86
C HIS A 537 -25.27 19.38 10.57
N MET A 538 -23.97 19.30 10.29
CA MET A 538 -23.44 18.53 9.16
C MET A 538 -23.84 17.05 9.25
N HIS A 539 -23.67 16.43 10.41
CA HIS A 539 -24.06 15.02 10.59
C HIS A 539 -25.58 14.82 10.69
N LEU A 540 -26.35 15.81 11.15
CA LEU A 540 -27.82 15.77 11.05
C LEU A 540 -28.28 15.84 9.58
N LEU A 541 -27.62 16.64 8.75
CA LEU A 541 -27.87 16.67 7.30
C LEU A 541 -27.62 15.30 6.69
N GLU A 542 -26.49 14.67 6.99
CA GLU A 542 -26.17 13.30 6.57
C GLU A 542 -27.26 12.29 7.00
N ALA A 543 -27.65 12.33 8.28
CA ALA A 543 -28.70 11.46 8.80
C ALA A 543 -30.07 11.69 8.12
N PHE A 544 -30.48 12.94 7.91
CA PHE A 544 -31.75 13.25 7.25
C PHE A 544 -31.77 12.81 5.79
N LEU A 545 -30.65 12.94 5.08
CA LEU A 545 -30.50 12.41 3.72
C LEU A 545 -30.60 10.88 3.71
N ALA A 546 -29.98 10.19 4.67
CA ALA A 546 -30.08 8.74 4.83
C ALA A 546 -31.53 8.29 5.12
N TRP A 547 -32.25 8.97 6.00
CA TRP A 547 -33.67 8.68 6.27
C TRP A 547 -34.58 8.97 5.07
N HIS A 548 -34.30 10.02 4.30
CA HIS A 548 -35.00 10.26 3.04
C HIS A 548 -34.76 9.12 2.04
N LYS A 549 -33.51 8.62 1.93
CA LYS A 549 -33.17 7.45 1.10
C LYS A 549 -33.91 6.20 1.57
N ALA A 550 -33.95 5.95 2.89
CA ALA A 550 -34.53 4.75 3.46
C ALA A 550 -36.06 4.67 3.31
N THR A 551 -36.75 5.81 3.40
CA THR A 551 -38.23 5.87 3.48
C THR A 551 -38.90 6.47 2.25
N GLY A 552 -38.18 7.27 1.45
CA GLY A 552 -38.75 8.10 0.38
C GLY A 552 -39.54 9.32 0.86
N GLU A 553 -39.63 9.56 2.17
CA GLU A 553 -40.46 10.63 2.71
C GLU A 553 -39.83 12.03 2.54
N ARG A 554 -40.59 12.97 1.99
CA ARG A 554 -40.15 14.37 1.81
C ARG A 554 -39.98 15.14 3.11
N ALA A 555 -40.50 14.64 4.23
CA ALA A 555 -40.35 15.29 5.53
C ALA A 555 -38.88 15.41 5.95
N TYR A 556 -38.09 14.35 5.74
CA TYR A 556 -36.65 14.36 6.02
C TYR A 556 -35.89 15.34 5.12
N LEU A 557 -36.26 15.44 3.84
CA LEU A 557 -35.65 16.41 2.93
C LEU A 557 -35.95 17.86 3.33
N ARG A 558 -37.13 18.14 3.90
CA ARG A 558 -37.45 19.46 4.48
C ARG A 558 -36.59 19.79 5.71
N ARG A 559 -36.28 18.80 6.55
CA ARG A 559 -35.35 18.98 7.68
C ARG A 559 -33.94 19.29 7.17
N ALA A 560 -33.48 18.54 6.18
CA ALA A 560 -32.20 18.79 5.51
C ALA A 560 -32.13 20.21 4.92
N ALA A 561 -33.19 20.68 4.26
CA ALA A 561 -33.25 22.03 3.69
C ALA A 561 -33.02 23.14 4.73
N ARG A 562 -33.51 22.98 5.97
CA ARG A 562 -33.27 23.95 7.05
C ARG A 562 -31.80 24.05 7.46
N ILE A 563 -31.08 22.93 7.39
CA ILE A 563 -29.63 22.92 7.63
C ILE A 563 -28.89 23.60 6.47
N ILE A 564 -29.36 23.40 5.23
CA ILE A 564 -28.83 24.11 4.05
C ILE A 564 -29.04 25.62 4.16
N ASP A 565 -30.17 26.07 4.72
CA ASP A 565 -30.42 27.49 4.97
C ASP A 565 -29.44 28.07 6.01
N LEU A 566 -29.11 27.32 7.06
CA LEU A 566 -28.06 27.71 8.02
C LEU A 566 -26.68 27.76 7.35
N PHE A 567 -26.37 26.77 6.51
CA PHE A 567 -25.13 26.75 5.76
C PHE A 567 -24.97 28.02 4.90
N ARG A 568 -26.00 28.37 4.12
CA ARG A 568 -26.01 29.55 3.24
C ARG A 568 -25.91 30.86 4.04
N SER A 569 -26.56 30.91 5.19
CA SER A 569 -26.74 32.16 5.94
C SER A 569 -25.61 32.42 6.94
N HIS A 570 -24.96 31.37 7.46
CA HIS A 570 -24.07 31.46 8.61
C HIS A 570 -22.77 30.67 8.46
N PHE A 571 -22.79 29.46 7.90
CA PHE A 571 -21.59 28.61 7.90
C PHE A 571 -20.64 28.95 6.77
N PHE A 572 -21.17 29.20 5.57
CA PHE A 572 -20.38 29.48 4.38
C PHE A 572 -19.90 30.93 4.34
N ASP A 573 -18.60 31.11 4.21
CA ASP A 573 -17.98 32.40 4.00
C ASP A 573 -17.66 32.61 2.52
N ALA A 574 -18.31 33.60 1.92
CA ALA A 574 -18.22 33.85 0.48
C ALA A 574 -16.89 34.48 0.03
N GLU A 575 -16.13 35.10 0.94
CA GLU A 575 -14.85 35.76 0.64
C GLU A 575 -13.71 34.74 0.58
N SER A 576 -13.62 33.87 1.57
CA SER A 576 -12.58 32.84 1.69
C SER A 576 -12.97 31.47 1.15
N TRP A 577 -14.25 31.28 0.80
CA TRP A 577 -14.83 29.99 0.39
C TRP A 577 -14.63 28.91 1.44
N THR A 578 -14.73 29.30 2.72
CA THR A 578 -14.53 28.40 3.85
C THR A 578 -15.80 28.19 4.66
N LEU A 579 -15.80 27.12 5.45
CA LEU A 579 -16.83 26.80 6.43
C LEU A 579 -16.36 27.26 7.82
N GLY A 580 -17.21 28.00 8.54
CA GLY A 580 -17.00 28.31 9.96
C GLY A 580 -17.44 27.16 10.87
N GLU A 581 -16.72 26.97 11.98
CA GLU A 581 -16.94 25.84 12.90
C GLU A 581 -17.72 26.20 14.17
N TYR A 582 -17.45 27.37 14.76
CA TYR A 582 -17.95 27.76 16.09
C TYR A 582 -18.67 29.10 16.08
N PHE A 583 -19.85 29.14 16.70
CA PHE A 583 -20.76 30.28 16.67
C PHE A 583 -21.39 30.58 18.04
N ASP A 584 -21.79 31.83 18.24
CA ASP A 584 -22.63 32.24 19.35
C ASP A 584 -24.12 31.87 19.12
N ASP A 585 -24.98 32.19 20.11
CA ASP A 585 -26.42 31.94 20.03
C ASP A 585 -27.16 32.68 18.90
N GLY A 586 -26.49 33.65 18.27
CA GLY A 586 -26.97 34.41 17.12
C GLY A 586 -26.34 33.96 15.80
N TRP A 587 -25.65 32.81 15.78
CA TRP A 587 -24.93 32.27 14.62
C TRP A 587 -23.87 33.20 14.04
N LYS A 588 -23.25 34.03 14.89
CA LYS A 588 -22.04 34.78 14.53
C LYS A 588 -20.81 34.00 14.96
N PRO A 589 -19.72 34.03 14.19
CA PRO A 589 -18.47 33.42 14.62
C PRO A 589 -18.07 33.91 16.01
N VAL A 590 -17.68 32.98 16.89
CA VAL A 590 -17.22 33.34 18.24
C VAL A 590 -15.96 34.23 18.18
N ALA A 591 -15.73 35.05 19.20
CA ALA A 591 -14.57 35.94 19.22
C ALA A 591 -13.24 35.17 19.30
N GLY A 592 -12.17 35.77 18.74
CA GLY A 592 -10.80 35.23 18.81
C GLY A 592 -10.49 34.19 17.72
N GLU A 593 -9.40 33.44 17.91
CA GLU A 593 -8.90 32.46 16.93
C GLU A 593 -9.93 31.36 16.63
N LYS A 594 -10.74 30.99 17.63
CA LYS A 594 -11.78 29.95 17.51
C LYS A 594 -12.85 30.28 16.46
N GLY A 595 -13.18 31.55 16.24
CA GLY A 595 -14.13 31.97 15.18
C GLY A 595 -13.52 32.07 13.78
N ALA A 596 -12.19 32.08 13.69
CA ALA A 596 -11.46 32.00 12.43
C ALA A 596 -11.07 30.56 12.06
N TRP A 597 -11.42 29.60 12.91
CA TRP A 597 -11.08 28.19 12.76
C TRP A 597 -11.92 27.54 11.66
N THR A 598 -11.26 26.82 10.76
CA THR A 598 -11.90 26.07 9.68
C THR A 598 -11.25 24.69 9.57
N GLU A 599 -12.03 23.64 9.34
CA GLU A 599 -11.51 22.27 9.23
C GLU A 599 -11.61 21.76 7.78
N PRO A 600 -10.49 21.56 7.06
CA PRO A 600 -10.52 21.09 5.67
C PRO A 600 -11.32 19.77 5.49
N GLY A 601 -11.30 18.89 6.49
CA GLY A 601 -12.13 17.68 6.51
C GLY A 601 -13.62 17.96 6.41
N HIS A 602 -14.14 18.93 7.19
CA HIS A 602 -15.55 19.34 7.11
C HIS A 602 -15.87 20.01 5.77
N HIS A 603 -14.92 20.70 5.12
CA HIS A 603 -15.17 21.26 3.78
C HIS A 603 -15.44 20.16 2.77
N PHE A 604 -14.66 19.08 2.82
CA PHE A 604 -14.88 17.92 1.96
C PHE A 604 -16.22 17.23 2.28
N GLU A 605 -16.51 17.00 3.56
CA GLU A 605 -17.76 16.36 3.98
C GLU A 605 -18.99 17.19 3.55
N TRP A 606 -19.01 18.50 3.82
CA TRP A 606 -20.05 19.40 3.33
C TRP A 606 -20.15 19.41 1.80
N ALA A 607 -19.03 19.41 1.07
CA ALA A 607 -19.07 19.36 -0.39
C ALA A 607 -19.81 18.11 -0.88
N SER A 608 -19.57 16.94 -0.28
CA SER A 608 -20.29 15.71 -0.64
C SER A 608 -21.79 15.78 -0.30
N LEU A 609 -22.15 16.31 0.88
CA LEU A 609 -23.53 16.43 1.33
C LEU A 609 -24.34 17.45 0.52
N LEU A 610 -23.70 18.55 0.11
CA LEU A 610 -24.32 19.56 -0.76
C LEU A 610 -24.67 18.97 -2.12
N VAL A 611 -23.79 18.13 -2.69
CA VAL A 611 -24.07 17.45 -3.96
C VAL A 611 -25.21 16.42 -3.81
N ASP A 612 -25.20 15.59 -2.75
CA ASP A 612 -26.27 14.60 -2.53
C ASP A 612 -27.63 15.27 -2.30
N PHE A 613 -27.66 16.34 -1.48
CA PHE A 613 -28.88 17.11 -1.29
C PHE A 613 -29.35 17.78 -2.60
N ALA A 614 -28.44 18.40 -3.37
CA ALA A 614 -28.77 19.03 -4.64
C ALA A 614 -29.42 18.04 -5.63
N ALA A 615 -28.87 16.83 -5.72
CA ALA A 615 -29.39 15.77 -6.59
C ALA A 615 -30.81 15.34 -6.18
N ARG A 616 -31.10 15.28 -4.87
CA ARG A 616 -32.42 14.87 -4.34
C ARG A 616 -33.46 15.97 -4.36
N SER A 617 -33.05 17.23 -4.16
CA SER A 617 -33.97 18.37 -4.09
C SER A 617 -34.15 19.11 -5.42
N GLY A 618 -33.28 18.87 -6.40
CA GLY A 618 -33.25 19.61 -7.67
C GLY A 618 -32.60 21.00 -7.57
N GLN A 619 -31.86 21.30 -6.50
CA GLN A 619 -31.18 22.59 -6.27
C GLN A 619 -29.75 22.56 -6.80
N GLY A 620 -29.59 22.49 -8.13
CA GLY A 620 -28.29 22.31 -8.79
C GLY A 620 -27.28 23.44 -8.54
N GLU A 621 -27.73 24.62 -8.10
CA GLU A 621 -26.85 25.74 -7.73
C GLU A 621 -25.98 25.43 -6.50
N LEU A 622 -26.36 24.47 -5.65
CA LEU A 622 -25.59 24.06 -4.48
C LEU A 622 -24.26 23.39 -4.86
N THR A 623 -24.17 22.76 -6.03
CA THR A 623 -22.93 22.18 -6.54
C THR A 623 -21.83 23.24 -6.69
N ALA A 624 -22.18 24.50 -6.95
CA ALA A 624 -21.19 25.58 -7.00
C ALA A 624 -20.57 25.87 -5.62
N PHE A 625 -21.33 25.75 -4.54
CA PHE A 625 -20.80 25.87 -3.18
C PHE A 625 -19.90 24.69 -2.82
N ALA A 626 -20.30 23.47 -3.19
CA ALA A 626 -19.49 22.27 -3.00
C ALA A 626 -18.11 22.40 -3.68
N ARG A 627 -18.07 22.89 -4.93
CA ARG A 627 -16.81 23.14 -5.64
C ARG A 627 -15.94 24.18 -4.96
N LYS A 628 -16.53 25.26 -4.42
CA LYS A 628 -15.80 26.32 -3.73
C LYS A 628 -15.14 25.80 -2.45
N LEU A 629 -15.90 25.06 -1.62
CA LEU A 629 -15.37 24.42 -0.42
C LEU A 629 -14.27 23.41 -0.74
N TYR A 630 -14.48 22.58 -1.76
CA TYR A 630 -13.48 21.62 -2.20
C TYR A 630 -12.20 22.33 -2.65
N ALA A 631 -12.33 23.33 -3.53
CA ALA A 631 -11.18 24.06 -4.07
C ALA A 631 -10.39 24.78 -2.97
N SER A 632 -11.05 25.42 -2.00
CA SER A 632 -10.37 26.09 -0.88
C SER A 632 -9.64 25.10 0.03
N ALA A 633 -10.26 23.95 0.33
CA ALA A 633 -9.63 22.88 1.11
C ALA A 633 -8.41 22.27 0.41
N VAL A 634 -8.45 22.09 -0.91
CA VAL A 634 -7.29 21.62 -1.69
C VAL A 634 -6.18 22.67 -1.74
N ALA A 635 -6.53 23.93 -2.01
CA ALA A 635 -5.54 24.99 -2.19
C ALA A 635 -4.83 25.36 -0.87
N ASN A 636 -5.58 25.41 0.23
CA ASN A 636 -5.13 26.02 1.48
C ASN A 636 -5.16 25.06 2.67
N GLY A 637 -5.87 23.94 2.58
CA GLY A 637 -6.08 22.99 3.67
C GLY A 637 -5.11 21.81 3.71
N LEU A 638 -4.22 21.68 2.72
CA LEU A 638 -3.33 20.53 2.59
C LEU A 638 -1.89 20.86 3.04
N ASN A 639 -1.27 19.88 3.71
CA ASN A 639 0.15 19.86 3.95
C ASN A 639 0.91 19.62 2.64
N ARG A 640 1.83 20.52 2.29
CA ARG A 640 2.57 20.46 1.02
C ARG A 640 3.56 19.31 0.92
N ALA A 641 4.07 18.81 2.05
CA ALA A 641 5.02 17.70 2.09
C ALA A 641 4.32 16.35 1.98
N THR A 642 3.19 16.18 2.67
CA THR A 642 2.49 14.88 2.73
C THR A 642 1.32 14.77 1.75
N GLY A 643 0.76 15.91 1.32
CA GLY A 643 -0.47 15.98 0.55
C GLY A 643 -1.74 15.66 1.35
N LEU A 644 -1.63 15.55 2.67
CA LEU A 644 -2.73 15.25 3.58
C LEU A 644 -3.41 16.54 4.05
N ALA A 645 -4.71 16.49 4.31
CA ALA A 645 -5.42 17.59 4.93
C ALA A 645 -4.92 17.83 6.37
N TYR A 646 -4.70 19.08 6.72
CA TYR A 646 -4.44 19.50 8.10
C TYR A 646 -5.65 19.23 8.98
N GLY A 647 -5.43 19.11 10.29
CA GLY A 647 -6.51 19.04 11.27
C GLY A 647 -7.35 20.31 11.20
N ALA A 648 -6.70 21.46 11.05
CA ALA A 648 -7.39 22.72 10.85
C ALA A 648 -6.49 23.85 10.32
N VAL A 649 -7.14 24.85 9.70
CA VAL A 649 -6.51 26.06 9.16
C VAL A 649 -7.30 27.31 9.54
N SER A 650 -6.70 28.49 9.39
CA SER A 650 -7.42 29.76 9.46
C SER A 650 -8.18 30.02 8.15
N ARG A 651 -9.10 30.99 8.16
CA ARG A 651 -9.77 31.47 6.93
C ARG A 651 -8.80 31.96 5.84
N GLN A 652 -7.58 32.35 6.21
CA GLN A 652 -6.53 32.78 5.28
C GLN A 652 -5.60 31.62 4.86
N GLY A 653 -5.88 30.39 5.29
CA GLY A 653 -5.09 29.20 4.93
C GLY A 653 -3.83 28.99 5.77
N LEU A 654 -3.72 29.62 6.94
CA LEU A 654 -2.59 29.35 7.86
C LEU A 654 -2.86 28.07 8.65
N PRO A 655 -1.92 27.10 8.71
CA PRO A 655 -2.10 25.91 9.52
C PRO A 655 -2.27 26.25 11.00
N LEU A 656 -3.35 25.76 11.63
CA LEU A 656 -3.65 25.93 13.06
C LEU A 656 -3.47 24.61 13.82
N ASP A 657 -3.89 23.49 13.22
CA ASP A 657 -3.55 22.14 13.67
C ASP A 657 -2.84 21.39 12.55
N THR A 658 -1.54 21.18 12.73
CA THR A 658 -0.68 20.56 11.71
C THR A 658 -0.77 19.03 11.67
N VAL A 659 -1.53 18.41 12.58
CA VAL A 659 -1.72 16.96 12.62
C VAL A 659 -2.78 16.55 11.60
N SER A 660 -2.39 15.72 10.64
CA SER A 660 -3.32 15.10 9.69
C SER A 660 -3.96 13.88 10.30
N ARG A 661 -5.30 13.89 10.37
CA ARG A 661 -6.10 12.72 10.76
C ARG A 661 -6.49 11.89 9.55
N SER A 662 -6.94 10.65 9.75
CA SER A 662 -7.36 9.77 8.64
C SER A 662 -8.75 10.11 8.08
N TRP A 663 -9.71 10.53 8.93
CA TRP A 663 -11.08 10.85 8.50
C TRP A 663 -11.19 11.98 7.45
N PRO A 664 -10.44 13.12 7.53
CA PRO A 664 -10.53 14.16 6.50
C PRO A 664 -10.13 13.65 5.12
N GLN A 665 -9.25 12.64 5.07
CA GLN A 665 -8.76 12.08 3.82
C GLN A 665 -9.82 11.17 3.20
N ALA A 666 -10.54 10.42 4.02
CA ALA A 666 -11.72 9.66 3.60
C ALA A 666 -12.83 10.60 3.09
N GLU A 667 -13.11 11.70 3.79
CA GLU A 667 -14.07 12.70 3.33
C GLU A 667 -13.63 13.38 2.02
N ALA A 668 -12.34 13.62 1.84
CA ALA A 668 -11.81 14.15 0.58
C ALA A 668 -12.06 13.20 -0.61
N ILE A 669 -11.99 11.88 -0.41
CA ILE A 669 -12.34 10.88 -1.43
C ILE A 669 -13.84 10.96 -1.75
N LYS A 670 -14.71 10.98 -0.73
CA LYS A 670 -16.17 11.11 -0.91
C LYS A 670 -16.53 12.38 -1.68
N ALA A 671 -15.91 13.50 -1.33
CA ALA A 671 -16.15 14.78 -1.99
C ALA A 671 -15.74 14.78 -3.47
N ALA A 672 -14.58 14.18 -3.78
CA ALA A 672 -14.11 14.05 -5.16
C ALA A 672 -15.05 13.17 -6.00
N ILE A 673 -15.48 12.02 -5.45
CA ILE A 673 -16.46 11.11 -6.10
C ILE A 673 -17.79 11.83 -6.36
N ALA A 674 -18.32 12.54 -5.36
CA ALA A 674 -19.56 13.29 -5.50
C ALA A 674 -19.45 14.38 -6.58
N LEU A 675 -18.34 15.11 -6.62
CA LEU A 675 -18.14 16.18 -7.60
C LEU A 675 -17.93 15.66 -9.03
N GLU A 676 -17.28 14.52 -9.22
CA GLU A 676 -17.13 13.88 -10.53
C GLU A 676 -18.50 13.59 -11.17
N GLY A 677 -19.45 13.07 -10.38
CA GLY A 677 -20.83 12.81 -10.82
C GLY A 677 -21.68 14.06 -11.07
N SER A 678 -21.15 15.28 -10.86
CA SER A 678 -21.91 16.54 -10.87
C SER A 678 -21.56 17.48 -12.04
N GLY A 679 -20.84 16.97 -13.06
CA GLY A 679 -20.30 17.74 -14.19
C GLY A 679 -18.93 18.36 -13.90
N GLY A 680 -18.33 19.10 -14.84
CA GLY A 680 -17.03 19.77 -14.63
C GLY A 680 -15.81 18.95 -15.05
N PRO A 681 -14.60 19.22 -14.50
CA PRO A 681 -13.38 18.52 -14.88
C PRO A 681 -13.40 17.07 -14.40
N ASP A 682 -12.73 16.18 -15.16
CA ASP A 682 -12.52 14.78 -14.78
C ASP A 682 -11.67 14.70 -13.50
N LEU A 683 -12.29 14.23 -12.41
CA LEU A 683 -11.65 14.05 -11.11
C LEU A 683 -11.19 12.61 -10.87
N LYS A 684 -11.35 11.67 -11.81
CA LYS A 684 -10.90 10.27 -11.61
C LYS A 684 -9.43 10.16 -11.22
N PRO A 685 -8.47 10.86 -11.88
CA PRO A 685 -7.07 10.80 -11.45
C PRO A 685 -6.85 11.36 -10.04
N GLU A 686 -7.65 12.34 -9.63
CA GLU A 686 -7.58 12.91 -8.29
C GLU A 686 -8.14 11.96 -7.22
N ILE A 687 -9.24 11.26 -7.53
CA ILE A 687 -9.81 10.21 -6.67
C ILE A 687 -8.76 9.12 -6.44
N GLU A 688 -8.13 8.62 -7.50
CA GLU A 688 -7.08 7.62 -7.42
C GLU A 688 -5.88 8.10 -6.59
N ALA A 689 -5.44 9.34 -6.79
CA ALA A 689 -4.35 9.93 -6.03
C ALA A 689 -4.71 10.08 -4.53
N ARG A 690 -5.97 10.36 -4.20
CA ARG A 690 -6.45 10.47 -2.81
C ARG A 690 -6.55 9.10 -2.15
N VAL A 691 -7.06 8.09 -2.84
CA VAL A 691 -7.07 6.71 -2.34
C VAL A 691 -5.64 6.24 -2.11
N GLY A 692 -4.73 6.43 -3.07
CA GLY A 692 -3.32 6.09 -2.90
C GLY A 692 -2.64 6.82 -1.75
N ARG A 693 -2.96 8.10 -1.51
CA ARG A 693 -2.48 8.84 -0.32
C ARG A 693 -3.04 8.28 0.98
N LEU A 694 -4.33 7.97 1.04
CA LEU A 694 -4.94 7.34 2.22
C LEU A 694 -4.23 6.01 2.53
N PHE A 695 -3.99 5.19 1.50
CA PHE A 695 -3.30 3.91 1.66
C PHE A 695 -1.85 4.09 2.12
N ARG A 696 -1.08 4.89 1.39
CA ARG A 696 0.33 5.18 1.68
C ARG A 696 0.58 5.66 3.11
N TRP A 697 -0.29 6.53 3.61
CA TRP A 697 -0.05 7.24 4.87
C TRP A 697 -0.77 6.60 6.05
N HIS A 698 -2.02 6.17 5.87
CA HIS A 698 -2.87 5.75 6.98
C HIS A 698 -3.11 4.23 7.04
N ILE A 699 -3.07 3.49 5.92
CA ILE A 699 -3.45 2.06 5.91
C ILE A 699 -2.22 1.15 5.83
N ASP A 700 -1.42 1.24 4.77
CA ASP A 700 -0.30 0.32 4.52
C ASP A 700 0.81 0.36 5.58
N PRO A 701 1.08 1.50 6.26
CA PRO A 701 2.03 1.51 7.38
C PRO A 701 1.51 0.83 8.66
N ALA A 702 0.21 0.58 8.77
CA ALA A 702 -0.39 -0.06 9.94
C ALA A 702 -0.35 -1.60 9.82
N PRO A 703 -0.42 -2.33 10.94
CA PRO A 703 -0.64 -3.77 10.92
C PRO A 703 -1.95 -4.13 10.19
N LEU A 704 -2.04 -5.37 9.69
CA LEU A 704 -3.15 -5.85 8.88
C LEU A 704 -4.51 -5.56 9.53
N GLY A 705 -5.44 -5.01 8.75
CA GLY A 705 -6.80 -4.64 9.22
C GLY A 705 -6.87 -3.43 10.16
N LEU A 706 -5.77 -2.72 10.40
CA LEU A 706 -5.71 -1.51 11.23
C LEU A 706 -5.32 -0.27 10.40
N TRP A 707 -5.25 0.89 11.04
CA TRP A 707 -4.81 2.16 10.43
C TRP A 707 -4.08 3.06 11.42
N ILE A 708 -3.24 3.96 10.89
CA ILE A 708 -2.62 5.08 11.61
C ILE A 708 -3.57 6.27 11.54
N ASP A 709 -4.16 6.72 12.65
CA ASP A 709 -5.04 7.90 12.59
C ASP A 709 -4.26 9.21 12.48
N ARG A 710 -3.13 9.37 13.18
CA ARG A 710 -2.48 10.67 13.37
C ARG A 710 -1.10 10.73 12.73
N ILE A 711 -0.89 11.69 11.85
CA ILE A 711 0.37 11.91 11.13
C ILE A 711 0.79 13.37 11.30
N ASP A 712 2.07 13.59 11.62
CA ASP A 712 2.61 14.94 11.78
C ASP A 712 2.95 15.60 10.43
N GLU A 713 3.35 16.87 10.49
CA GLU A 713 3.64 17.67 9.29
C GLU A 713 4.77 17.11 8.41
N ARG A 714 5.58 16.19 8.94
CA ARG A 714 6.73 15.56 8.28
C ARG A 714 6.44 14.13 7.83
N GLY A 715 5.19 13.67 7.96
CA GLY A 715 4.79 12.31 7.59
C GLY A 715 5.10 11.25 8.65
N ARG A 716 5.41 11.63 9.90
CA ARG A 716 5.67 10.67 10.98
C ARG A 716 4.37 10.30 11.69
N SER A 717 4.18 9.01 11.97
CA SER A 717 3.06 8.56 12.80
C SER A 717 3.19 9.11 14.24
N LEU A 718 2.10 9.70 14.73
CA LEU A 718 1.89 10.07 16.14
C LEU A 718 0.84 9.17 16.82
N ALA A 719 0.32 8.17 16.10
CA ALA A 719 -0.74 7.32 16.61
C ALA A 719 -0.18 6.37 17.67
N THR A 720 -0.91 6.25 18.80
CA THR A 720 -0.63 5.28 19.87
C THR A 720 -1.68 4.18 19.95
N GLU A 721 -2.73 4.28 19.14
CA GLU A 721 -3.90 3.41 19.12
C GLU A 721 -4.65 3.57 17.80
N VAL A 722 -5.63 2.68 17.58
CA VAL A 722 -6.50 2.64 16.41
C VAL A 722 -7.94 2.95 16.84
N PRO A 723 -8.41 4.20 16.68
CA PRO A 723 -9.69 4.64 17.22
C PRO A 723 -10.87 4.18 16.35
N ALA A 724 -11.82 3.43 16.94
CA ALA A 724 -12.99 2.88 16.25
C ALA A 724 -13.87 3.95 15.60
N SER A 725 -13.86 5.19 16.12
CA SER A 725 -14.64 6.31 15.56
C SER A 725 -14.28 6.67 14.11
N ILE A 726 -13.11 6.25 13.63
CA ILE A 726 -12.64 6.45 12.25
C ILE A 726 -13.21 5.40 11.29
N PHE A 727 -13.52 4.21 11.80
CA PHE A 727 -13.85 3.05 10.96
C PHE A 727 -15.00 3.35 9.99
N TYR A 728 -16.02 4.04 10.48
CA TYR A 728 -17.13 4.60 9.70
C TYR A 728 -16.68 5.35 8.45
N HIS A 729 -15.75 6.30 8.58
CA HIS A 729 -15.31 7.15 7.48
C HIS A 729 -14.56 6.34 6.43
N LEU A 730 -13.71 5.40 6.86
CA LEU A 730 -12.96 4.51 5.97
C LEU A 730 -13.90 3.57 5.20
N VAL A 731 -14.84 2.92 5.88
CA VAL A 731 -15.85 2.06 5.24
C VAL A 731 -16.69 2.86 4.25
N CYS A 732 -17.18 4.03 4.64
CA CYS A 732 -18.02 4.87 3.79
C CYS A 732 -17.28 5.31 2.52
N ALA A 733 -16.08 5.89 2.65
CA ALA A 733 -15.32 6.38 1.51
C ALA A 733 -14.88 5.25 0.56
N LEU A 734 -14.39 4.14 1.12
CA LEU A 734 -13.86 3.04 0.32
C LEU A 734 -14.95 2.19 -0.34
N THR A 735 -16.13 2.06 0.28
CA THR A 735 -17.27 1.44 -0.41
C THR A 735 -17.79 2.32 -1.56
N GLN A 736 -17.87 3.64 -1.37
CA GLN A 736 -18.23 4.55 -2.47
C GLN A 736 -17.21 4.52 -3.61
N TYR A 737 -15.91 4.40 -3.30
CA TYR A 737 -14.87 4.21 -4.31
C TYR A 737 -15.08 2.91 -5.11
N LEU A 738 -15.40 1.80 -4.43
CA LEU A 738 -15.73 0.53 -5.09
C LEU A 738 -17.02 0.62 -5.92
N ASP A 739 -18.00 1.43 -5.54
CA ASP A 739 -19.21 1.63 -6.34
C ASP A 739 -18.89 2.44 -7.61
N GLY A 740 -18.11 3.52 -7.48
CA GLY A 740 -17.78 4.43 -8.58
C GLY A 740 -16.84 3.86 -9.65
N THR A 741 -16.08 2.81 -9.31
CA THR A 741 -15.12 2.13 -10.21
C THR A 741 -15.63 0.78 -10.72
N ALA A 742 -16.92 0.48 -10.53
CA ALA A 742 -17.51 -0.78 -11.00
C ALA A 742 -17.63 -0.80 -12.53
N GLY A 743 -16.86 -1.66 -13.19
CA GLY A 743 -16.90 -1.87 -14.65
C GLY A 743 -15.66 -1.44 -15.43
N GLU A 744 -14.67 -0.82 -14.78
CA GLU A 744 -13.43 -0.35 -15.43
C GLU A 744 -12.28 -1.39 -15.36
N SER A 745 -12.53 -2.57 -14.80
CA SER A 745 -11.56 -3.68 -14.70
C SER A 745 -12.04 -4.93 -15.46
N GLN A 746 -12.45 -4.76 -16.73
CA GLN A 746 -12.57 -5.87 -17.68
C GLN A 746 -11.35 -5.94 -18.58
#